data_AF-A0A972QUG6-F1
#
_entry.id   AF-A0A972QUG6-F1
#
_cell.length_a   1.000
_cell.length_b   1.000
_cell.length_c   1.000
_cell.angle_alpha   90.00
_cell.angle_beta   90.00
_cell.angle_gamma   90.00
#
_symmetry.space_group_name_H-M   'P 1'
#
loop_
_entity.id
_entity.type
_entity.pdbx_description
1 polymer ?
#
loop_
_entity_poly.entity_id
_entity_poly.type
_entity_poly.pdbx_seq_one_letter_code
_entity_poly.pdbx_strand_id
1 'polypeptide(L)'
;MEPINHQDPSNILLINPPMGNLAFPPWAPAWVAGFLAGLGLPLEQYDANLDFFLNYLVKPKRLNALVSLIKKREKTGVFEKSAPHIATLLADLAANHKSWTQKITKVDQNLELLRTEGFYRPESCLAAIKNINDLLDLVSLAFYPSHIQMGRFSNPCVMDSDFGGFVEDQNINPFLPFCQDRLAPRLTNPELDLMILSVSDLNQVFAALTMARFAKKERIDLHVALLGYSVLSKDDIDYVDTLLPEAESRTLLDLIHRLRGAITPVDAVEPDFSGLPLKDYLAPVVILPLRAPIGPKTDLMPPSSLCAVLMEQKQRYGAAGFFSIDDRLTLSYMTELANEISGGQKPFYLGLTCSLDESTSKEQMDADYQAGVRLIQWRDPAGQLECLIKVLWDVAESGVWNHLEVPAEAESSMAQGLIRFMEANPNIVHSSTRYQFPNSPLKSPAKQTEEVSGAYSQVAKLLGEPFWQKVNDPIYLLLYLIRYGIKKVMRWRVRNDGCSIYSMGQDIEFHFVKPSELPAGYMDEICRMVEAGGSVEIRWVRYNLERAFLIGYVLEQGVIIGNSSLKQPRPEYVETVKRQSGLDLGHYLERGYTSVRPEYRGLGIGTKLLEGLTSRAGHRKIFSIISEDNLATKKIAIRNRTRKVASYYSERMGKQIGIWMPEWMIED
;
A
#
# COMPACT_ATOMS: atom_id res chain seq x y z
N MET A 1 -38.66 9.64 -20.04
CA MET A 1 -37.86 8.59 -20.68
C MET A 1 -37.73 8.97 -22.14
N GLU A 2 -36.70 9.75 -22.47
CA GLU A 2 -36.29 9.93 -23.86
C GLU A 2 -35.34 8.78 -24.23
N PRO A 3 -35.39 8.27 -25.46
CA PRO A 3 -34.49 7.22 -25.91
C PRO A 3 -33.10 7.82 -26.13
N ILE A 4 -32.09 7.17 -25.56
CA ILE A 4 -30.68 7.45 -25.86
C ILE A 4 -30.47 7.14 -27.34
N ASN A 5 -30.09 8.17 -28.08
CA ASN A 5 -29.84 8.12 -29.51
C ASN A 5 -28.64 7.20 -29.78
N HIS A 6 -28.82 6.16 -30.60
CA HIS A 6 -27.72 5.33 -31.09
C HIS A 6 -26.79 6.22 -31.93
N GLN A 7 -25.61 6.54 -31.37
CA GLN A 7 -24.54 7.28 -32.04
C GLN A 7 -24.10 6.54 -33.31
N ASP A 8 -23.72 7.30 -34.33
CA ASP A 8 -23.08 6.79 -35.55
C ASP A 8 -21.94 5.81 -35.19
N PRO A 9 -21.79 4.69 -35.93
CA PRO A 9 -20.77 3.69 -35.65
C PRO A 9 -19.37 4.30 -35.65
N SER A 10 -18.63 4.15 -34.53
CA SER A 10 -17.25 4.64 -34.40
C SER A 10 -16.27 3.74 -35.14
N ASN A 11 -15.29 4.33 -35.84
CA ASN A 11 -14.32 3.57 -36.64
C ASN A 11 -13.11 3.09 -35.82
N ILE A 12 -12.95 3.58 -34.58
CA ILE A 12 -11.88 3.21 -33.66
C ILE A 12 -12.49 2.70 -32.36
N LEU A 13 -12.05 1.53 -31.90
CA LEU A 13 -12.43 0.96 -30.61
C LEU A 13 -11.24 0.97 -29.65
N LEU A 14 -11.30 1.79 -28.61
CA LEU A 14 -10.31 1.88 -27.54
C LEU A 14 -10.74 1.00 -26.37
N ILE A 15 -9.94 -0.01 -26.04
CA ILE A 15 -10.28 -1.00 -25.03
C ILE A 15 -9.29 -0.95 -23.87
N ASN A 16 -9.80 -0.88 -22.65
CA ASN A 16 -9.06 -1.25 -21.44
C ASN A 16 -9.30 -2.73 -21.12
N PRO A 17 -8.34 -3.64 -21.40
CA PRO A 17 -8.54 -5.07 -21.22
C PRO A 17 -8.70 -5.45 -19.74
N PRO A 18 -9.37 -6.59 -19.45
CA PRO A 18 -9.48 -7.12 -18.09
C PRO A 18 -8.17 -7.24 -17.33
N MET A 19 -8.29 -7.20 -15.99
CA MET A 19 -7.22 -7.24 -14.98
C MET A 19 -6.56 -5.90 -14.64
N GLY A 20 -7.15 -4.78 -15.06
CA GLY A 20 -6.78 -3.44 -14.58
C GLY A 20 -7.34 -3.13 -13.17
N ASN A 21 -7.02 -1.95 -12.65
CA ASN A 21 -7.54 -1.47 -11.36
C ASN A 21 -9.08 -1.33 -11.39
N LEU A 22 -9.75 -1.66 -10.28
CA LEU A 22 -11.22 -1.61 -10.15
C LEU A 22 -11.74 -0.39 -9.37
N ALA A 23 -10.86 0.32 -8.66
CA ALA A 23 -11.17 1.51 -7.87
C ALA A 23 -10.94 2.83 -8.63
N PHE A 24 -10.30 2.78 -9.80
CA PHE A 24 -9.81 3.96 -10.51
C PHE A 24 -9.70 3.73 -12.03
N PRO A 25 -10.03 4.74 -12.87
CA PRO A 25 -10.05 4.60 -14.32
C PRO A 25 -8.69 4.50 -14.98
N PRO A 26 -8.58 3.87 -16.16
CA PRO A 26 -7.32 3.74 -16.88
C PRO A 26 -6.93 5.06 -17.57
N TRP A 27 -5.68 5.50 -17.37
CA TRP A 27 -5.18 6.75 -17.96
C TRP A 27 -4.91 6.65 -19.46
N ALA A 28 -4.19 5.61 -19.89
CA ALA A 28 -3.75 5.47 -21.28
C ALA A 28 -4.89 5.50 -22.32
N PRO A 29 -6.00 4.76 -22.18
CA PRO A 29 -7.10 4.87 -23.14
C PRO A 29 -7.80 6.23 -23.09
N ALA A 30 -7.87 6.89 -21.92
CA ALA A 30 -8.40 8.24 -21.82
C ALA A 30 -7.49 9.28 -22.50
N TRP A 31 -6.17 9.12 -22.38
CA TRP A 31 -5.20 9.94 -23.09
C TRP A 31 -5.31 9.76 -24.61
N VAL A 32 -5.39 8.51 -25.09
CA VAL A 32 -5.62 8.24 -26.51
C VAL A 32 -6.96 8.80 -26.97
N ALA A 33 -8.02 8.68 -26.16
CA ALA A 33 -9.32 9.25 -26.48
C ALA A 33 -9.25 10.77 -26.64
N GLY A 34 -8.59 11.46 -25.72
CA GLY A 34 -8.33 12.90 -25.84
C GLY A 34 -7.58 13.22 -27.13
N PHE A 35 -6.47 12.53 -27.37
CA PHE A 35 -5.65 12.71 -28.56
C PHE A 35 -6.42 12.53 -29.87
N LEU A 36 -7.19 11.45 -30.01
CA LEU A 36 -7.98 11.14 -31.20
C LEU A 36 -9.19 12.07 -31.37
N ALA A 37 -9.84 12.47 -30.27
CA ALA A 37 -10.92 13.45 -30.31
C ALA A 37 -10.42 14.82 -30.79
N GLY A 38 -9.20 15.21 -30.39
CA GLY A 38 -8.52 16.41 -30.91
C GLY A 38 -8.29 16.37 -32.42
N LEU A 39 -8.15 15.18 -33.01
CA LEU A 39 -8.04 14.95 -34.45
C LEU A 39 -9.41 14.86 -35.16
N GLY A 40 -10.51 14.97 -34.42
CA GLY A 40 -11.88 14.84 -34.94
C GLY A 40 -12.26 13.41 -35.36
N LEU A 41 -11.54 12.39 -34.86
CA LEU A 41 -11.80 11.00 -35.22
C LEU A 41 -12.86 10.39 -34.29
N PRO A 42 -13.91 9.73 -34.84
CA PRO A 42 -14.92 9.07 -34.04
C PRO A 42 -14.33 7.82 -33.37
N LEU A 43 -14.59 7.66 -32.08
CA LEU A 43 -14.09 6.55 -31.28
C LEU A 43 -15.10 6.08 -30.23
N GLU A 44 -15.05 4.79 -29.91
CA GLU A 44 -15.72 4.21 -28.74
C GLU A 44 -14.65 3.88 -27.68
N GLN A 45 -14.86 4.34 -26.44
CA GLN A 45 -14.12 3.82 -25.29
C GLN A 45 -14.89 2.68 -24.67
N TYR A 46 -14.24 1.53 -24.51
CA TYR A 46 -14.82 0.35 -23.88
C TYR A 46 -13.94 -0.13 -22.72
N ASP A 47 -14.42 0.08 -21.49
CA ASP A 47 -13.79 -0.47 -20.30
C ASP A 47 -14.16 -1.96 -20.12
N ALA A 48 -13.50 -2.81 -20.90
CA ALA A 48 -13.66 -4.25 -20.80
C ALA A 48 -13.23 -4.80 -19.44
N ASN A 49 -12.40 -4.08 -18.67
CA ASN A 49 -12.04 -4.47 -17.31
C ASN A 49 -13.22 -4.40 -16.36
N LEU A 50 -13.88 -3.25 -16.27
CA LEU A 50 -15.07 -3.12 -15.44
C LEU A 50 -16.20 -4.02 -15.93
N ASP A 51 -16.39 -4.12 -17.25
CA ASP A 51 -17.43 -4.98 -17.80
C ASP A 51 -17.20 -6.47 -17.48
N PHE A 52 -15.94 -6.91 -17.58
CA PHE A 52 -15.55 -8.27 -17.23
C PHE A 52 -15.85 -8.58 -15.77
N PHE A 53 -15.39 -7.75 -14.82
CA PHE A 53 -15.62 -8.04 -13.41
C PHE A 53 -17.09 -7.86 -13.01
N LEU A 54 -17.67 -6.69 -13.29
CA LEU A 54 -18.92 -6.24 -12.69
C LEU A 54 -20.16 -6.77 -13.40
N ASN A 55 -20.11 -6.88 -14.72
CA ASN A 55 -21.27 -7.18 -15.56
C ASN A 55 -21.26 -8.61 -16.10
N TYR A 56 -20.11 -9.27 -16.07
CA TYR A 56 -19.94 -10.62 -16.58
C TYR A 56 -19.58 -11.62 -15.48
N LEU A 57 -18.37 -11.52 -14.92
CA LEU A 57 -17.72 -12.56 -14.13
C LEU A 57 -18.46 -12.85 -12.82
N VAL A 58 -18.68 -11.82 -12.00
CA VAL A 58 -19.23 -11.99 -10.64
C VAL A 58 -20.75 -11.84 -10.59
N LYS A 59 -21.46 -12.07 -11.70
CA LYS A 59 -22.94 -12.06 -11.70
C LYS A 59 -23.53 -13.32 -11.08
N PRO A 60 -24.61 -13.22 -10.27
CA PRO A 60 -25.19 -14.37 -9.59
C PRO A 60 -25.55 -15.53 -10.52
N LYS A 61 -26.14 -15.24 -11.68
CA LYS A 61 -26.48 -16.26 -12.69
C LYS A 61 -25.23 -17.01 -13.17
N ARG A 62 -24.15 -16.27 -13.45
CA ARG A 62 -22.89 -16.84 -13.95
C ARG A 62 -22.18 -17.64 -12.87
N LEU A 63 -22.06 -17.10 -11.65
CA LEU A 63 -21.45 -17.79 -10.52
C LEU A 63 -22.14 -19.14 -10.22
N ASN A 64 -23.48 -19.20 -10.29
CA ASN A 64 -24.22 -20.46 -10.16
C ASN A 64 -23.91 -21.47 -11.29
N ALA A 65 -23.73 -20.99 -12.53
CA ALA A 65 -23.29 -21.84 -13.63
C ALA A 65 -21.86 -22.35 -13.41
N LEU A 66 -20.95 -21.52 -12.88
CA LEU A 66 -19.58 -21.92 -12.54
C LEU A 66 -19.55 -22.96 -11.41
N VAL A 67 -20.40 -22.86 -10.39
CA VAL A 67 -20.55 -23.93 -9.37
C VAL A 67 -20.91 -25.26 -10.01
N SER A 68 -21.79 -25.26 -11.01
CA SER A 68 -22.17 -26.48 -11.73
C SER A 68 -21.01 -27.02 -12.57
N LEU A 69 -20.23 -26.12 -13.18
CA LEU A 69 -19.02 -26.47 -13.93
C LEU A 69 -17.95 -27.10 -13.03
N ILE A 70 -17.69 -26.54 -11.84
CA ILE A 70 -16.72 -27.07 -10.87
C ILE A 70 -17.09 -28.50 -10.49
N LYS A 71 -18.36 -28.77 -10.15
CA LYS A 71 -18.85 -30.13 -9.85
C LYS A 71 -18.66 -31.11 -11.00
N LYS A 72 -18.80 -30.64 -12.25
CA LYS A 72 -18.55 -31.47 -13.44
C LYS A 72 -17.05 -31.78 -13.57
N ARG A 73 -16.18 -30.78 -13.40
CA ARG A 73 -14.71 -30.91 -13.49
C ARG A 73 -14.12 -31.77 -12.38
N GLU A 74 -14.70 -31.71 -11.18
CA GLU A 74 -14.32 -32.57 -10.05
C GLU A 74 -14.51 -34.04 -10.39
N LYS A 75 -15.64 -34.41 -11.02
CA LYS A 75 -15.93 -35.78 -11.46
C LYS A 75 -14.99 -36.29 -12.56
N THR A 76 -14.36 -35.38 -13.32
CA THR A 76 -13.43 -35.73 -14.40
C THR A 76 -11.97 -35.74 -13.94
N GLY A 77 -11.71 -35.64 -12.63
CA GLY A 77 -10.35 -35.77 -12.06
C GLY A 77 -9.44 -34.55 -12.26
N VAL A 78 -9.99 -33.39 -12.65
CA VAL A 78 -9.18 -32.17 -12.95
C VAL A 78 -8.34 -31.71 -11.74
N PHE A 79 -8.83 -31.95 -10.53
CA PHE A 79 -8.19 -31.49 -9.29
C PHE A 79 -7.35 -32.55 -8.58
N GLU A 80 -7.17 -33.75 -9.14
CA GLU A 80 -6.49 -34.88 -8.47
C GLU A 80 -5.04 -34.56 -8.06
N LYS A 81 -4.36 -33.68 -8.80
CA LYS A 81 -2.97 -33.24 -8.53
C LYS A 81 -2.90 -31.79 -8.02
N SER A 82 -4.00 -31.27 -7.50
CA SER A 82 -4.06 -29.89 -7.02
C SER A 82 -3.33 -29.69 -5.69
N ALA A 83 -2.92 -28.45 -5.42
CA ALA A 83 -2.29 -28.10 -4.16
C ALA A 83 -3.29 -28.22 -2.97
N PRO A 84 -2.82 -28.44 -1.73
CA PRO A 84 -3.69 -28.66 -0.56
C PRO A 84 -4.76 -27.58 -0.32
N HIS A 85 -4.46 -26.32 -0.66
CA HIS A 85 -5.41 -25.22 -0.50
C HIS A 85 -6.61 -25.34 -1.46
N ILE A 86 -6.41 -25.88 -2.68
CA ILE A 86 -7.49 -26.14 -3.65
C ILE A 86 -8.43 -27.22 -3.13
N ALA A 87 -7.87 -28.31 -2.60
CA ALA A 87 -8.65 -29.38 -1.98
C ALA A 87 -9.46 -28.84 -0.78
N THR A 88 -8.87 -27.96 0.03
CA THR A 88 -9.55 -27.30 1.15
C THR A 88 -10.72 -26.44 0.68
N LEU A 89 -10.53 -25.65 -0.38
CA LEU A 89 -11.58 -24.80 -0.95
C LEU A 89 -12.73 -25.62 -1.57
N LEU A 90 -12.42 -26.72 -2.25
CA LEU A 90 -13.44 -27.66 -2.77
C LEU A 90 -14.25 -28.29 -1.63
N ALA A 91 -13.58 -28.73 -0.56
CA ALA A 91 -14.24 -29.28 0.61
C ALA A 91 -15.14 -28.23 1.31
N ASP A 92 -14.67 -26.98 1.43
CA ASP A 92 -15.47 -25.87 1.95
C ASP A 92 -16.70 -25.57 1.08
N LEU A 93 -16.53 -25.52 -0.25
CA LEU A 93 -17.62 -25.32 -1.20
C LEU A 93 -18.69 -26.42 -1.07
N ALA A 94 -18.27 -27.67 -0.87
CA ALA A 94 -19.17 -28.81 -0.68
C ALA A 94 -19.88 -28.77 0.68
N ALA A 95 -19.15 -28.49 1.77
CA ALA A 95 -19.69 -28.49 3.13
C ALA A 95 -20.57 -27.27 3.45
N ASN A 96 -20.24 -26.10 2.89
CA ASN A 96 -20.83 -24.80 3.25
C ASN A 96 -21.71 -24.20 2.15
N HIS A 97 -22.45 -25.02 1.40
CA HIS A 97 -23.28 -24.62 0.25
C HIS A 97 -24.19 -23.40 0.53
N LYS A 98 -24.83 -23.35 1.70
CA LYS A 98 -25.72 -22.23 2.08
C LYS A 98 -24.95 -20.91 2.21
N SER A 99 -23.74 -20.94 2.76
CA SER A 99 -22.87 -19.77 2.88
C SER A 99 -22.46 -19.24 1.50
N TRP A 100 -22.00 -20.14 0.61
CA TRP A 100 -21.65 -19.79 -0.77
C TRP A 100 -22.82 -19.23 -1.56
N THR A 101 -24.00 -19.83 -1.43
CA THR A 101 -25.23 -19.32 -2.07
C THR A 101 -25.56 -17.90 -1.59
N GLN A 102 -25.38 -17.62 -0.29
CA GLN A 102 -25.58 -16.28 0.26
C GLN A 102 -24.55 -15.29 -0.27
N LYS A 103 -23.26 -15.66 -0.37
CA LYS A 103 -22.22 -14.81 -0.97
C LYS A 103 -22.56 -14.46 -2.42
N ILE A 104 -22.93 -15.46 -3.22
CA ILE A 104 -23.35 -15.28 -4.63
C ILE A 104 -24.55 -14.32 -4.73
N THR A 105 -25.55 -14.50 -3.87
CA THR A 105 -26.76 -13.65 -3.89
C THR A 105 -26.49 -12.21 -3.47
N LYS A 106 -25.52 -11.99 -2.57
CA LYS A 106 -25.18 -10.66 -2.02
C LYS A 106 -24.08 -9.94 -2.79
N VAL A 107 -23.55 -10.51 -3.87
CA VAL A 107 -22.40 -9.92 -4.59
C VAL A 107 -22.66 -8.50 -5.07
N ASP A 108 -23.81 -8.20 -5.65
CA ASP A 108 -24.15 -6.84 -6.11
C ASP A 108 -24.23 -5.87 -4.93
N GLN A 109 -24.70 -6.31 -3.75
CA GLN A 109 -24.71 -5.49 -2.53
C GLN A 109 -23.29 -5.21 -2.02
N ASN A 110 -22.39 -6.18 -2.09
CA ASN A 110 -20.99 -6.00 -1.70
C ASN A 110 -20.27 -5.03 -2.66
N LEU A 111 -20.51 -5.14 -3.97
CA LEU A 111 -19.95 -4.21 -4.96
C LEU A 111 -20.47 -2.79 -4.72
N GLU A 112 -21.77 -2.63 -4.47
CA GLU A 112 -22.38 -1.33 -4.19
C GLU A 112 -21.90 -0.72 -2.87
N LEU A 113 -21.62 -1.55 -1.86
CA LEU A 113 -21.04 -1.09 -0.60
C LEU A 113 -19.73 -0.35 -0.82
N LEU A 114 -18.89 -0.81 -1.76
CA LEU A 114 -17.61 -0.17 -2.08
C LEU A 114 -17.76 1.18 -2.81
N ARG A 115 -18.95 1.48 -3.34
CA ARG A 115 -19.28 2.74 -4.03
C ARG A 115 -20.06 3.75 -3.19
N THR A 116 -20.32 3.43 -1.93
CA THR A 116 -21.18 4.24 -1.06
C THR A 116 -20.49 4.56 0.26
N GLU A 117 -21.16 5.34 1.13
CA GLU A 117 -20.68 5.61 2.49
C GLU A 117 -20.40 4.34 3.31
N GLY A 118 -20.98 3.20 2.93
CA GLY A 118 -20.65 1.90 3.52
C GLY A 118 -19.17 1.53 3.41
N PHE A 119 -18.50 1.98 2.34
CA PHE A 119 -17.06 1.82 2.14
C PHE A 119 -16.26 2.35 3.33
N TYR A 120 -16.64 3.48 3.92
CA TYR A 120 -15.87 4.07 5.01
C TYR A 120 -16.05 3.34 6.35
N ARG A 121 -16.94 2.34 6.46
CA ARG A 121 -17.06 1.50 7.65
C ARG A 121 -16.09 0.33 7.50
N PRO A 122 -14.93 0.33 8.17
CA PRO A 122 -13.85 -0.52 7.70
C PRO A 122 -14.12 -2.02 7.87
N GLU A 123 -14.85 -2.45 8.90
CA GLU A 123 -15.27 -3.86 9.01
C GLU A 123 -16.24 -4.28 7.90
N SER A 124 -17.14 -3.39 7.48
CA SER A 124 -18.09 -3.66 6.39
C SER A 124 -17.37 -3.70 5.03
N CYS A 125 -16.42 -2.80 4.81
CA CYS A 125 -15.55 -2.76 3.63
C CYS A 125 -14.72 -4.05 3.52
N LEU A 126 -14.06 -4.47 4.61
CA LEU A 126 -13.28 -5.70 4.64
C LEU A 126 -14.13 -6.94 4.40
N ALA A 127 -15.34 -7.00 4.97
CA ALA A 127 -16.27 -8.10 4.72
C ALA A 127 -16.71 -8.15 3.25
N ALA A 128 -16.95 -7.00 2.61
CA ALA A 128 -17.28 -6.93 1.18
C ALA A 128 -16.11 -7.39 0.30
N ILE A 129 -14.90 -6.87 0.54
CA ILE A 129 -13.68 -7.28 -0.17
C ILE A 129 -13.44 -8.79 -0.01
N LYS A 130 -13.56 -9.30 1.22
CA LYS A 130 -13.42 -10.74 1.49
C LYS A 130 -14.44 -11.56 0.70
N ASN A 131 -15.72 -11.17 0.71
CA ASN A 131 -16.76 -11.89 -0.03
C ASN A 131 -16.48 -11.88 -1.55
N ILE A 132 -16.01 -10.77 -2.10
CA ILE A 132 -15.65 -10.67 -3.52
C ILE A 132 -14.45 -11.59 -3.83
N ASN A 133 -13.41 -11.58 -3.00
CA ASN A 133 -12.25 -12.44 -3.17
C ASN A 133 -12.62 -13.93 -3.08
N ASP A 134 -13.45 -14.32 -2.10
CA ASP A 134 -13.94 -15.71 -1.98
C ASP A 134 -14.69 -16.12 -3.28
N LEU A 135 -15.46 -15.23 -3.90
CA LEU A 135 -16.14 -15.50 -5.18
C LEU A 135 -15.16 -15.59 -6.35
N LEU A 136 -14.06 -14.83 -6.35
CA LEU A 136 -13.01 -14.95 -7.36
C LEU A 136 -12.23 -16.27 -7.20
N ASP A 137 -12.03 -16.76 -5.98
CA ASP A 137 -11.47 -18.10 -5.74
C ASP A 137 -12.38 -19.20 -6.32
N LEU A 138 -13.70 -19.04 -6.22
CA LEU A 138 -14.68 -19.91 -6.89
C LEU A 138 -14.54 -19.85 -8.40
N VAL A 139 -14.35 -18.66 -8.99
CA VAL A 139 -14.10 -18.52 -10.43
C VAL A 139 -12.79 -19.22 -10.82
N SER A 140 -11.72 -19.05 -10.04
CA SER A 140 -10.43 -19.73 -10.25
C SER A 140 -10.57 -21.25 -10.26
N LEU A 141 -11.39 -21.84 -9.39
CA LEU A 141 -11.71 -23.27 -9.46
C LEU A 141 -12.36 -23.69 -10.79
N ALA A 142 -13.25 -22.86 -11.32
CA ALA A 142 -13.95 -23.18 -12.56
C ALA A 142 -13.01 -23.17 -13.80
N PHE A 143 -11.96 -22.35 -13.75
CA PHE A 143 -10.94 -22.20 -14.80
C PHE A 143 -9.57 -22.78 -14.41
N TYR A 144 -9.51 -23.64 -13.39
CA TYR A 144 -8.27 -24.24 -12.90
C TYR A 144 -7.47 -24.88 -14.05
N PRO A 145 -6.15 -24.59 -14.19
CA PRO A 145 -5.25 -24.03 -13.17
C PRO A 145 -5.10 -22.50 -13.18
N SER A 146 -5.92 -21.76 -13.92
CA SER A 146 -5.91 -20.29 -13.90
C SER A 146 -6.35 -19.75 -12.53
N HIS A 147 -5.62 -18.77 -12.03
CA HIS A 147 -5.90 -18.06 -10.79
C HIS A 147 -6.24 -16.60 -11.07
N ILE A 148 -7.41 -16.18 -10.60
CA ILE A 148 -7.98 -14.85 -10.80
C ILE A 148 -8.15 -14.19 -9.43
N GLN A 149 -7.66 -12.97 -9.29
CA GLN A 149 -7.91 -12.10 -8.14
C GLN A 149 -8.24 -10.68 -8.66
N MET A 150 -8.66 -9.79 -7.76
CA MET A 150 -8.89 -8.39 -8.14
C MET A 150 -7.58 -7.79 -8.70
N GLY A 151 -7.58 -7.42 -9.98
CA GLY A 151 -6.43 -6.84 -10.68
C GLY A 151 -5.25 -7.81 -10.92
N ARG A 152 -5.43 -9.13 -10.79
CA ARG A 152 -4.36 -10.11 -11.01
C ARG A 152 -4.86 -11.36 -11.70
N PHE A 153 -4.04 -11.87 -12.60
CA PHE A 153 -4.26 -13.14 -13.28
C PHE A 153 -2.95 -13.90 -13.39
N SER A 154 -3.01 -15.22 -13.21
CA SER A 154 -1.89 -16.09 -13.52
C SER A 154 -2.37 -17.45 -13.98
N ASN A 155 -1.60 -18.11 -14.82
CA ASN A 155 -1.80 -19.52 -15.13
C ASN A 155 -0.43 -20.22 -15.13
N PRO A 156 -0.18 -21.16 -14.20
CA PRO A 156 1.14 -21.79 -14.05
C PRO A 156 1.50 -22.75 -15.18
N CYS A 157 0.54 -23.13 -16.03
CA CYS A 157 0.74 -24.04 -17.15
C CYS A 157 1.07 -23.32 -18.46
N VAL A 158 0.98 -21.99 -18.52
CA VAL A 158 1.30 -21.22 -19.71
C VAL A 158 2.77 -20.80 -19.65
N MET A 159 3.53 -21.21 -20.66
CA MET A 159 4.93 -20.83 -20.85
C MET A 159 5.01 -19.61 -21.77
N ASP A 160 6.04 -18.78 -21.62
CA ASP A 160 6.25 -17.57 -22.43
C ASP A 160 6.20 -17.85 -23.95
N SER A 161 6.69 -19.02 -24.37
CA SER A 161 6.76 -19.44 -25.78
C SER A 161 5.51 -20.14 -26.34
N ASP A 162 4.50 -20.44 -25.52
CA ASP A 162 3.29 -21.19 -25.94
C ASP A 162 2.01 -20.50 -25.46
N PHE A 163 1.86 -19.23 -25.87
CA PHE A 163 0.66 -18.46 -25.58
C PHE A 163 -0.55 -18.90 -26.42
N GLY A 164 -0.28 -19.48 -27.60
CA GLY A 164 -1.28 -19.95 -28.56
C GLY A 164 -2.26 -20.95 -27.97
N GLY A 165 -1.78 -21.93 -27.20
CA GLY A 165 -2.64 -22.90 -26.52
C GLY A 165 -3.63 -22.26 -25.54
N PHE A 166 -3.19 -21.24 -24.79
CA PHE A 166 -4.05 -20.56 -23.81
C PHE A 166 -5.18 -19.75 -24.46
N VAL A 167 -4.89 -18.98 -25.51
CA VAL A 167 -5.89 -18.09 -26.13
C VAL A 167 -7.02 -18.86 -26.82
N GLU A 168 -6.82 -20.15 -27.10
CA GLU A 168 -7.82 -21.02 -27.74
C GLU A 168 -8.53 -21.96 -26.76
N ASP A 169 -8.03 -22.15 -25.52
CA ASP A 169 -8.63 -23.07 -24.55
C ASP A 169 -9.63 -22.39 -23.60
N GLN A 170 -10.91 -22.47 -23.93
CA GLN A 170 -12.02 -21.98 -23.11
C GLN A 170 -12.12 -22.62 -21.70
N ASN A 171 -11.46 -23.75 -21.44
CA ASN A 171 -11.53 -24.44 -20.15
C ASN A 171 -10.63 -23.83 -19.09
N ILE A 172 -9.59 -23.10 -19.50
CA ILE A 172 -8.62 -22.45 -18.62
C ILE A 172 -8.60 -20.93 -18.85
N ASN A 173 -9.09 -20.45 -20.00
CA ASN A 173 -9.12 -19.03 -20.33
C ASN A 173 -10.51 -18.42 -20.04
N PRO A 174 -10.67 -17.61 -18.98
CA PRO A 174 -11.94 -16.97 -18.66
C PRO A 174 -12.30 -15.82 -19.62
N PHE A 175 -11.32 -15.29 -20.37
CA PHE A 175 -11.48 -14.14 -21.26
C PHE A 175 -12.09 -14.54 -22.60
N LEU A 176 -11.82 -15.75 -23.09
CA LEU A 176 -12.36 -16.21 -24.37
C LEU A 176 -13.91 -16.23 -24.41
N PRO A 177 -14.62 -16.87 -23.45
CA PRO A 177 -16.08 -16.79 -23.43
C PRO A 177 -16.58 -15.38 -23.13
N PHE A 178 -15.77 -14.50 -22.54
CA PHE A 178 -16.12 -13.09 -22.34
C PHE A 178 -16.08 -12.34 -23.67
N CYS A 179 -15.05 -12.56 -24.50
CA CYS A 179 -14.96 -11.99 -25.83
C CYS A 179 -16.18 -12.39 -26.68
N GLN A 180 -16.58 -13.66 -26.64
CA GLN A 180 -17.77 -14.16 -27.36
C GLN A 180 -19.05 -13.40 -26.97
N ASP A 181 -19.26 -13.14 -25.68
CA ASP A 181 -20.49 -12.53 -25.17
C ASP A 181 -20.47 -10.99 -25.28
N ARG A 182 -19.31 -10.36 -25.06
CA ARG A 182 -19.21 -8.90 -24.82
C ARG A 182 -18.41 -8.16 -25.88
N LEU A 183 -17.42 -8.78 -26.50
CA LEU A 183 -16.62 -8.16 -27.57
C LEU A 183 -17.24 -8.40 -28.95
N ALA A 184 -17.73 -9.62 -29.23
CA ALA A 184 -18.27 -10.00 -30.53
C ALA A 184 -19.34 -9.02 -31.06
N PRO A 185 -20.31 -8.54 -30.26
CA PRO A 185 -21.29 -7.57 -30.75
C PRO A 185 -20.67 -6.26 -31.25
N ARG A 186 -19.54 -5.82 -30.69
CA ARG A 186 -18.84 -4.59 -31.08
C ARG A 186 -18.06 -4.73 -32.38
N LEU A 187 -17.65 -5.96 -32.72
CA LEU A 187 -16.92 -6.27 -33.96
C LEU A 187 -17.85 -6.36 -35.18
N THR A 188 -19.18 -6.34 -34.97
CA THR A 188 -20.17 -6.37 -36.06
C THR A 188 -20.24 -5.08 -36.86
N ASN A 189 -19.70 -3.98 -36.33
CA ASN A 189 -19.64 -2.71 -37.04
C ASN A 189 -18.71 -2.83 -38.27
N PRO A 190 -19.22 -2.71 -39.51
CA PRO A 190 -18.38 -2.83 -40.71
C PRO A 190 -17.34 -1.70 -40.82
N GLU A 191 -17.65 -0.51 -40.29
CA GLU A 191 -16.78 0.68 -40.34
C GLU A 191 -15.63 0.65 -39.32
N LEU A 192 -15.65 -0.30 -38.39
CA LEU A 192 -14.55 -0.50 -37.43
C LEU A 192 -13.31 -1.01 -38.18
N ASP A 193 -12.28 -0.17 -38.26
CA ASP A 193 -11.02 -0.49 -38.95
C ASP A 193 -9.81 -0.59 -38.01
N LEU A 194 -9.93 -0.08 -36.77
CA LEU A 194 -8.85 -0.04 -35.80
C LEU A 194 -9.35 -0.37 -34.39
N MET A 195 -8.73 -1.36 -33.76
CA MET A 195 -8.91 -1.69 -32.35
C MET A 195 -7.58 -1.46 -31.60
N ILE A 196 -7.61 -0.65 -30.55
CA ILE A 196 -6.46 -0.38 -29.69
C ILE A 196 -6.72 -0.99 -28.32
N LEU A 197 -5.87 -1.93 -27.89
CA LEU A 197 -5.91 -2.55 -26.58
C LEU A 197 -4.84 -1.92 -25.69
N SER A 198 -5.25 -1.25 -24.61
CA SER A 198 -4.35 -0.55 -23.70
C SER A 198 -3.90 -1.46 -22.55
N VAL A 199 -2.64 -1.88 -22.58
CA VAL A 199 -2.01 -2.76 -21.58
C VAL A 199 -1.08 -1.92 -20.69
N SER A 200 -1.60 -1.42 -19.58
CA SER A 200 -0.83 -0.62 -18.61
C SER A 200 -0.29 -1.47 -17.44
N ASP A 201 -0.67 -2.74 -17.34
CA ASP A 201 -0.17 -3.70 -16.34
C ASP A 201 0.05 -5.09 -16.97
N LEU A 202 1.09 -5.81 -16.53
CA LEU A 202 1.40 -7.17 -16.99
C LEU A 202 0.24 -8.16 -16.80
N ASN A 203 -0.59 -7.97 -15.77
CA ASN A 203 -1.76 -8.80 -15.51
C ASN A 203 -2.82 -8.71 -16.63
N GLN A 204 -2.81 -7.64 -17.43
CA GLN A 204 -3.76 -7.45 -18.54
C GLN A 204 -3.36 -8.19 -19.81
N VAL A 205 -2.10 -8.64 -19.92
CA VAL A 205 -1.55 -9.26 -21.15
C VAL A 205 -2.37 -10.46 -21.59
N PHE A 206 -2.78 -11.32 -20.65
CA PHE A 206 -3.55 -12.51 -20.99
C PHE A 206 -4.91 -12.19 -21.62
N ALA A 207 -5.59 -11.18 -21.08
CA ALA A 207 -6.86 -10.74 -21.58
C ALA A 207 -6.70 -10.02 -22.92
N ALA A 208 -5.71 -9.12 -23.04
CA ALA A 208 -5.43 -8.37 -24.26
C ALA A 208 -5.12 -9.29 -25.45
N LEU A 209 -4.24 -10.27 -25.27
CA LEU A 209 -3.88 -11.22 -26.33
C LEU A 209 -5.05 -12.14 -26.71
N THR A 210 -5.87 -12.55 -25.73
CA THR A 210 -7.11 -13.29 -26.02
C THR A 210 -8.07 -12.45 -26.85
N MET A 211 -8.26 -11.18 -26.50
CA MET A 211 -9.12 -10.24 -27.23
C MET A 211 -8.59 -9.98 -28.66
N ALA A 212 -7.28 -9.81 -28.82
CA ALA A 212 -6.64 -9.61 -30.13
C ALA A 212 -6.84 -10.83 -31.04
N ARG A 213 -6.54 -12.05 -30.55
CA ARG A 213 -6.75 -13.29 -31.28
C ARG A 213 -8.22 -13.51 -31.65
N PHE A 214 -9.12 -13.25 -30.71
CA PHE A 214 -10.56 -13.34 -30.94
C PHE A 214 -10.99 -12.36 -32.04
N ALA A 215 -10.58 -11.10 -31.95
CA ALA A 215 -10.93 -10.07 -32.91
C ALA A 215 -10.43 -10.42 -34.33
N LYS A 216 -9.20 -10.91 -34.48
CA LYS A 216 -8.65 -11.36 -35.77
C LYS A 216 -9.36 -12.58 -36.36
N LYS A 217 -9.92 -13.46 -35.51
CA LYS A 217 -10.75 -14.59 -35.98
C LYS A 217 -12.10 -14.12 -36.53
N GLU A 218 -12.72 -13.13 -35.90
CA GLU A 218 -14.01 -12.57 -36.34
C GLU A 218 -13.86 -11.60 -37.52
N ARG A 219 -12.78 -10.80 -37.53
CA ARG A 219 -12.48 -9.76 -38.52
C ARG A 219 -10.99 -9.79 -38.87
N ILE A 220 -10.65 -10.51 -39.94
CA ILE A 220 -9.27 -10.63 -40.42
C ILE A 220 -8.69 -9.30 -40.93
N ASP A 221 -9.57 -8.40 -41.39
CA ASP A 221 -9.28 -7.08 -41.93
C ASP A 221 -9.04 -6.01 -40.85
N LEU A 222 -9.53 -6.23 -39.62
CA LEU A 222 -9.41 -5.28 -38.51
C LEU A 222 -7.94 -5.10 -38.11
N HIS A 223 -7.46 -3.86 -38.08
CA HIS A 223 -6.13 -3.56 -37.54
C HIS A 223 -6.16 -3.58 -36.02
N VAL A 224 -5.30 -4.38 -35.40
CA VAL A 224 -5.20 -4.54 -33.95
C VAL A 224 -3.86 -3.97 -33.47
N ALA A 225 -3.93 -2.97 -32.60
CA ALA A 225 -2.76 -2.37 -31.95
C ALA A 225 -2.76 -2.67 -30.45
N LEU A 226 -1.58 -3.00 -29.90
CA LEU A 226 -1.35 -3.05 -28.46
C LEU A 226 -0.63 -1.77 -28.04
N LEU A 227 -1.19 -1.05 -27.06
CA LEU A 227 -0.60 0.14 -26.47
C LEU A 227 -0.04 -0.19 -25.08
N GLY A 228 1.22 0.12 -24.83
CA GLY A 228 1.88 -0.04 -23.52
C GLY A 228 2.76 -1.27 -23.43
N TYR A 229 2.62 -2.05 -22.36
CA TYR A 229 3.48 -3.20 -22.10
C TYR A 229 3.36 -4.25 -23.20
N SER A 230 4.41 -4.39 -24.00
CA SER A 230 4.58 -5.53 -24.91
C SER A 230 5.49 -6.55 -24.26
N VAL A 231 4.92 -7.66 -23.84
CA VAL A 231 5.64 -8.78 -23.20
C VAL A 231 6.31 -9.70 -24.22
N LEU A 232 5.72 -9.82 -25.41
CA LEU A 232 6.19 -10.70 -26.46
C LEU A 232 6.66 -9.87 -27.66
N SER A 233 7.60 -10.42 -28.43
CA SER A 233 7.99 -9.79 -29.68
C SER A 233 6.86 -9.91 -30.70
N LYS A 234 6.83 -9.01 -31.70
CA LYS A 234 5.83 -9.11 -32.77
C LYS A 234 5.93 -10.43 -33.53
N ASP A 235 7.13 -11.01 -33.63
CA ASP A 235 7.36 -12.28 -34.32
C ASP A 235 6.70 -13.46 -33.59
N ASP A 236 6.43 -13.32 -32.29
CA ASP A 236 5.78 -14.34 -31.46
C ASP A 236 4.23 -14.23 -31.46
N ILE A 237 3.67 -13.14 -32.03
CA ILE A 237 2.22 -12.88 -32.03
C ILE A 237 1.74 -12.47 -33.43
N ASP A 238 1.17 -13.41 -34.19
CA ASP A 238 0.66 -13.17 -35.54
C ASP A 238 -0.69 -12.41 -35.60
N TYR A 239 -1.33 -12.18 -34.45
CA TYR A 239 -2.64 -11.54 -34.33
C TYR A 239 -2.60 -10.10 -33.78
N VAL A 240 -1.42 -9.48 -33.75
CA VAL A 240 -1.23 -8.07 -33.38
C VAL A 240 -0.44 -7.36 -34.48
N ASP A 241 -1.04 -6.35 -35.11
CA ASP A 241 -0.46 -5.69 -36.27
C ASP A 241 0.56 -4.60 -35.89
N THR A 242 0.37 -3.93 -34.75
CA THR A 242 1.22 -2.83 -34.31
C THR A 242 1.39 -2.82 -32.79
N LEU A 243 2.62 -2.58 -32.34
CA LEU A 243 2.96 -2.31 -30.94
C LEU A 243 3.22 -0.81 -30.79
N LEU A 244 2.56 -0.18 -29.82
CA LEU A 244 2.65 1.24 -29.54
C LEU A 244 3.19 1.43 -28.11
N PRO A 245 4.26 2.21 -27.91
CA PRO A 245 4.69 2.63 -26.58
C PRO A 245 3.61 3.46 -25.87
N GLU A 246 3.45 3.28 -24.56
CA GLU A 246 2.53 4.12 -23.76
C GLU A 246 3.05 5.57 -23.72
N ALA A 247 2.12 6.53 -23.79
CA ALA A 247 2.41 7.97 -23.70
C ALA A 247 3.35 8.54 -24.78
N GLU A 248 3.53 7.85 -25.92
CA GLU A 248 4.27 8.36 -27.08
C GLU A 248 3.32 8.73 -28.23
N SER A 249 3.09 10.02 -28.45
CA SER A 249 2.14 10.50 -29.46
C SER A 249 2.60 10.28 -30.90
N ARG A 250 3.92 10.19 -31.16
CA ARG A 250 4.47 10.09 -32.53
C ARG A 250 4.13 8.77 -33.19
N THR A 251 4.37 7.66 -32.52
CA THR A 251 4.10 6.31 -33.04
C THR A 251 2.60 6.08 -33.25
N LEU A 252 1.77 6.61 -32.35
CA LEU A 252 0.32 6.63 -32.53
C LEU A 252 -0.09 7.47 -33.75
N LEU A 253 0.45 8.68 -33.91
CA LEU A 253 0.17 9.54 -35.06
C LEU A 253 0.61 8.88 -36.38
N ASP A 254 1.77 8.23 -36.42
CA ASP A 254 2.27 7.50 -37.59
C ASP A 254 1.35 6.33 -37.96
N LEU A 255 0.81 5.61 -36.97
CA LEU A 255 -0.19 4.57 -37.22
C LEU A 255 -1.46 5.17 -37.84
N ILE A 256 -1.99 6.23 -37.24
CA ILE A 256 -3.19 6.91 -37.74
C ILE A 256 -2.94 7.45 -39.15
N HIS A 257 -1.76 8.02 -39.41
CA HIS A 257 -1.38 8.53 -40.71
C HIS A 257 -1.36 7.43 -41.79
N ARG A 258 -0.77 6.27 -41.47
CA ARG A 258 -0.74 5.12 -42.38
C ARG A 258 -2.14 4.58 -42.70
N LEU A 259 -3.05 4.57 -41.72
CA LEU A 259 -4.39 4.02 -41.91
C LEU A 259 -5.37 5.02 -42.54
N ARG A 260 -5.22 6.32 -42.27
CA ARG A 260 -6.25 7.34 -42.57
C ARG A 260 -5.74 8.56 -43.35
N GLY A 261 -4.46 8.62 -43.70
CA GLY A 261 -3.87 9.73 -44.45
C GLY A 261 -3.35 10.88 -43.59
N ALA A 262 -2.96 11.99 -44.22
CA ALA A 262 -2.37 13.15 -43.53
C ALA A 262 -3.36 13.80 -42.57
N ILE A 263 -3.00 13.86 -41.27
CA ILE A 263 -3.73 14.58 -40.24
C ILE A 263 -2.77 15.57 -39.58
N THR A 264 -3.25 16.79 -39.32
CA THR A 264 -2.49 17.83 -38.65
C THR A 264 -2.21 17.41 -37.20
N PRO A 265 -0.96 17.51 -36.70
CA PRO A 265 -0.66 17.23 -35.30
C PRO A 265 -1.46 18.16 -34.39
N VAL A 266 -1.96 17.62 -33.28
CA VAL A 266 -2.59 18.40 -32.21
C VAL A 266 -1.56 18.57 -31.09
N ASP A 267 -1.56 19.74 -30.45
CA ASP A 267 -0.76 20.01 -29.25
C ASP A 267 -1.17 19.09 -28.09
N ALA A 268 -0.49 19.18 -26.94
CA ALA A 268 -0.75 18.36 -25.76
C ALA A 268 -2.25 18.29 -25.44
N VAL A 269 -2.83 17.09 -25.54
CA VAL A 269 -4.27 16.89 -25.34
C VAL A 269 -4.55 16.33 -23.95
N GLU A 270 -5.54 16.93 -23.29
CA GLU A 270 -6.04 16.47 -22.00
C GLU A 270 -6.69 15.08 -22.14
N PRO A 271 -6.52 14.19 -21.15
CA PRO A 271 -7.21 12.90 -21.17
C PRO A 271 -8.75 13.07 -21.19
N ASP A 272 -9.42 12.33 -22.07
CA ASP A 272 -10.88 12.32 -22.15
C ASP A 272 -11.46 11.06 -21.49
N PHE A 273 -12.03 11.22 -20.29
CA PHE A 273 -12.68 10.15 -19.55
C PHE A 273 -14.17 10.01 -19.87
N SER A 274 -14.72 10.81 -20.79
CA SER A 274 -16.17 10.91 -21.01
C SER A 274 -16.81 9.61 -21.49
N GLY A 275 -16.04 8.75 -22.16
CA GLY A 275 -16.49 7.43 -22.63
C GLY A 275 -16.40 6.31 -21.58
N LEU A 276 -15.84 6.58 -20.40
CA LEU A 276 -15.64 5.56 -19.36
C LEU A 276 -16.76 5.62 -18.30
N PRO A 277 -17.16 4.48 -17.71
CA PRO A 277 -18.22 4.42 -16.71
C PRO A 277 -17.71 4.85 -15.32
N LEU A 278 -17.37 6.12 -15.16
CA LEU A 278 -16.68 6.65 -13.96
C LEU A 278 -17.38 6.36 -12.63
N LYS A 279 -18.70 6.19 -12.63
CA LYS A 279 -19.50 5.88 -11.41
C LYS A 279 -19.48 4.40 -11.04
N ASP A 280 -19.01 3.52 -11.93
CA ASP A 280 -19.05 2.07 -11.73
C ASP A 280 -17.77 1.53 -11.08
N TYR A 281 -16.70 2.31 -11.03
CA TYR A 281 -15.49 1.96 -10.26
C TYR A 281 -15.86 1.74 -8.79
N LEU A 282 -15.21 0.77 -8.16
CA LEU A 282 -15.47 0.31 -6.80
C LEU A 282 -14.86 1.25 -5.76
N ALA A 283 -15.18 2.55 -5.85
CA ALA A 283 -14.79 3.57 -4.89
C ALA A 283 -15.98 4.52 -4.65
N PRO A 284 -16.14 5.09 -3.44
CA PRO A 284 -17.27 5.97 -3.12
C PRO A 284 -17.23 7.33 -3.82
N VAL A 285 -16.08 7.72 -4.35
CA VAL A 285 -15.87 8.96 -5.10
C VAL A 285 -14.88 8.71 -6.23
N VAL A 286 -14.98 9.50 -7.29
CA VAL A 286 -14.06 9.42 -8.43
C VAL A 286 -12.71 10.03 -8.05
N ILE A 287 -11.65 9.24 -8.16
CA ILE A 287 -10.26 9.70 -8.17
C ILE A 287 -9.72 9.49 -9.59
N LEU A 288 -9.16 10.51 -10.22
CA LEU A 288 -8.64 10.43 -11.58
C LEU A 288 -7.13 10.19 -11.61
N PRO A 289 -6.62 9.50 -12.64
CA PRO A 289 -5.18 9.42 -12.88
C PRO A 289 -4.61 10.77 -13.18
N LEU A 290 -3.41 11.00 -12.66
CA LEU A 290 -2.57 12.08 -13.08
C LEU A 290 -1.29 11.53 -13.71
N ARG A 291 -1.08 11.87 -14.97
CA ARG A 291 0.22 11.82 -15.63
C ARG A 291 0.40 13.10 -16.43
N ALA A 292 1.50 13.81 -16.18
CA ALA A 292 1.71 15.11 -16.79
C ALA A 292 1.92 14.92 -18.31
N PRO A 293 1.12 15.59 -19.15
CA PRO A 293 1.30 15.50 -20.59
C PRO A 293 2.70 15.94 -21.00
N ILE A 294 3.30 15.21 -21.95
CA ILE A 294 4.62 15.55 -22.50
C ILE A 294 4.41 16.60 -23.59
N GLY A 295 5.05 17.76 -23.43
CA GLY A 295 5.10 18.77 -24.49
C GLY A 295 6.18 18.41 -25.52
N PRO A 296 6.08 18.86 -26.78
CA PRO A 296 7.08 18.57 -27.82
C PRO A 296 8.47 19.20 -27.55
N LYS A 297 8.62 20.03 -26.50
CA LYS A 297 9.85 20.78 -26.17
C LYS A 297 10.33 20.68 -24.71
N THR A 298 9.52 20.15 -23.78
CA THR A 298 9.87 20.01 -22.34
C THR A 298 9.38 18.66 -21.81
N ASP A 299 10.17 18.04 -20.92
CA ASP A 299 9.86 16.72 -20.35
C ASP A 299 8.57 16.71 -19.50
N LEU A 300 8.19 17.86 -18.93
CA LEU A 300 6.97 18.07 -18.13
C LEU A 300 6.31 19.41 -18.46
N MET A 301 4.98 19.46 -18.28
CA MET A 301 4.16 20.68 -18.37
C MET A 301 4.47 21.64 -17.20
N PRO A 302 4.40 22.97 -17.35
CA PRO A 302 4.54 23.90 -16.21
C PRO A 302 3.47 23.66 -15.13
N PRO A 303 3.78 23.82 -13.83
CA PRO A 303 2.83 23.58 -12.73
C PRO A 303 1.51 24.36 -12.83
N SER A 304 1.54 25.60 -13.30
CA SER A 304 0.34 26.44 -13.49
C SER A 304 -0.60 25.88 -14.57
N SER A 305 -0.03 25.41 -15.69
CA SER A 305 -0.78 24.74 -16.75
C SER A 305 -1.36 23.41 -16.26
N LEU A 306 -0.58 22.61 -15.51
CA LEU A 306 -1.07 21.37 -14.93
C LEU A 306 -2.21 21.63 -13.94
N CYS A 307 -2.09 22.67 -13.10
CA CYS A 307 -3.15 23.07 -12.18
C CYS A 307 -4.45 23.40 -12.93
N ALA A 308 -4.37 24.13 -14.05
CA ALA A 308 -5.54 24.44 -14.88
C ALA A 308 -6.22 23.17 -15.41
N VAL A 309 -5.44 22.24 -15.98
CA VAL A 309 -5.94 20.94 -16.48
C VAL A 309 -6.61 20.16 -15.35
N LEU A 310 -5.98 20.07 -14.18
CA LEU A 310 -6.55 19.37 -13.03
C LEU A 310 -7.87 19.99 -12.56
N MET A 311 -7.99 21.32 -12.55
CA MET A 311 -9.24 21.99 -12.17
C MET A 311 -10.35 21.75 -13.20
N GLU A 312 -10.02 21.78 -14.49
CA GLU A 312 -10.96 21.45 -15.57
C GLU A 312 -11.45 20.00 -15.48
N GLN A 313 -10.52 19.05 -15.35
CA GLN A 313 -10.81 17.62 -15.17
C GLN A 313 -11.70 17.38 -13.94
N LYS A 314 -11.40 18.05 -12.82
CA LYS A 314 -12.20 17.99 -11.61
C LYS A 314 -13.63 18.44 -11.86
N GLN A 315 -13.81 19.57 -12.54
CA GLN A 315 -15.14 20.13 -12.84
C GLN A 315 -15.91 19.24 -13.84
N ARG A 316 -15.24 18.82 -14.92
CA ARG A 316 -15.84 18.05 -16.01
C ARG A 316 -16.30 16.66 -15.57
N TYR A 317 -15.50 15.99 -14.75
CA TYR A 317 -15.75 14.59 -14.35
C TYR A 317 -16.22 14.42 -12.90
N GLY A 318 -16.34 15.51 -12.14
CA GLY A 318 -16.77 15.46 -10.74
C GLY A 318 -15.78 14.77 -9.81
N ALA A 319 -14.49 14.84 -10.11
CA ALA A 319 -13.45 14.15 -9.35
C ALA A 319 -13.29 14.73 -7.93
N ALA A 320 -13.13 13.87 -6.94
CA ALA A 320 -12.79 14.27 -5.58
C ALA A 320 -11.29 14.63 -5.45
N GLY A 321 -10.44 14.00 -6.25
CA GLY A 321 -8.99 14.16 -6.23
C GLY A 321 -8.30 13.42 -7.36
N PHE A 322 -6.97 13.40 -7.29
CA PHE A 322 -6.11 12.76 -8.28
C PHE A 322 -5.09 11.83 -7.62
N PHE A 323 -4.66 10.83 -8.36
CA PHE A 323 -3.57 9.95 -7.99
C PHE A 323 -2.50 9.97 -9.08
N SER A 324 -1.28 10.41 -8.74
CA SER A 324 -0.17 10.41 -9.69
C SER A 324 0.28 8.97 -9.97
N ILE A 325 0.24 8.63 -11.25
CA ILE A 325 0.88 7.43 -11.81
C ILE A 325 2.15 7.78 -12.58
N ASP A 326 2.61 9.03 -12.45
CA ASP A 326 3.78 9.58 -13.11
C ASP A 326 4.91 9.71 -12.11
N ASP A 327 5.89 8.81 -12.24
CA ASP A 327 7.09 8.73 -11.40
C ASP A 327 8.06 9.91 -11.62
N ARG A 328 7.86 10.70 -12.68
CA ARG A 328 8.67 11.88 -13.01
C ARG A 328 8.28 13.12 -12.19
N LEU A 329 7.14 13.11 -11.50
CA LEU A 329 6.71 14.24 -10.67
C LEU A 329 7.54 14.29 -9.39
N THR A 330 8.59 15.11 -9.39
CA THR A 330 9.43 15.36 -8.22
C THR A 330 8.69 16.15 -7.15
N LEU A 331 9.17 16.08 -5.91
CA LEU A 331 8.59 16.87 -4.81
C LEU A 331 8.73 18.37 -5.06
N SER A 332 9.84 18.82 -5.62
CA SER A 332 10.02 20.24 -5.99
C SER A 332 8.95 20.72 -6.97
N TYR A 333 8.64 19.90 -7.98
CA TYR A 333 7.56 20.19 -8.93
C TYR A 333 6.20 20.23 -8.22
N MET A 334 5.96 19.29 -7.31
CA MET A 334 4.72 19.24 -6.54
C MET A 334 4.54 20.43 -5.60
N THR A 335 5.62 20.94 -5.01
CA THR A 335 5.60 22.18 -4.22
C THR A 335 5.23 23.39 -5.06
N GLU A 336 5.75 23.50 -6.29
CA GLU A 336 5.33 24.57 -7.20
C GLU A 336 3.84 24.43 -7.55
N LEU A 337 3.38 23.21 -7.84
CA LEU A 337 1.96 22.94 -8.07
C LEU A 337 1.09 23.26 -6.85
N ALA A 338 1.56 22.97 -5.64
CA ALA A 338 0.87 23.26 -4.39
C ALA A 338 0.68 24.77 -4.17
N ASN A 339 1.65 25.59 -4.58
CA ASN A 339 1.54 27.05 -4.53
C ASN A 339 0.45 27.56 -5.47
N GLU A 340 0.35 27.01 -6.68
CA GLU A 340 -0.71 27.34 -7.65
C GLU A 340 -2.11 26.97 -7.11
N ILE A 341 -2.24 25.79 -6.48
CA ILE A 341 -3.51 25.33 -5.88
C ILE A 341 -3.93 26.23 -4.72
N SER A 342 -2.99 26.62 -3.86
CA SER A 342 -3.24 27.42 -2.66
C SER A 342 -3.66 28.87 -2.96
N GLY A 343 -3.42 29.35 -4.19
CA GLY A 343 -3.64 30.72 -4.61
C GLY A 343 -5.08 31.13 -4.94
N GLY A 344 -6.10 30.23 -4.92
CA GLY A 344 -7.45 30.67 -5.31
C GLY A 344 -8.69 29.77 -5.19
N GLN A 345 -8.61 28.46 -4.90
CA GLN A 345 -9.81 27.59 -4.85
C GLN A 345 -9.73 26.44 -3.81
N LYS A 346 -10.85 25.73 -3.59
CA LYS A 346 -10.92 24.58 -2.66
C LYS A 346 -9.94 23.49 -3.10
N PRO A 347 -9.02 23.04 -2.23
CA PRO A 347 -8.06 22.00 -2.58
C PRO A 347 -8.79 20.69 -2.88
N PHE A 348 -8.29 19.96 -3.87
CA PHE A 348 -8.64 18.56 -4.13
C PHE A 348 -7.60 17.66 -3.46
N TYR A 349 -7.95 16.38 -3.25
CA TYR A 349 -7.01 15.46 -2.61
C TYR A 349 -6.00 14.89 -3.60
N LEU A 350 -4.78 14.67 -3.13
CA LEU A 350 -3.68 14.14 -3.92
C LEU A 350 -3.04 12.92 -3.24
N GLY A 351 -2.93 11.84 -4.01
CA GLY A 351 -1.98 10.76 -3.78
C GLY A 351 -0.88 10.82 -4.83
N LEU A 352 0.37 10.59 -4.43
CA LEU A 352 1.53 10.75 -5.30
C LEU A 352 2.33 9.45 -5.39
N THR A 353 2.92 9.23 -6.55
CA THR A 353 4.03 8.29 -6.76
C THR A 353 5.26 9.12 -7.07
N CYS A 354 6.30 9.03 -6.25
CA CYS A 354 7.51 9.85 -6.37
C CYS A 354 8.77 9.01 -6.14
N SER A 355 9.88 9.41 -6.77
CA SER A 355 11.20 8.94 -6.35
C SER A 355 11.54 9.50 -4.96
N LEU A 356 12.20 8.70 -4.13
CA LEU A 356 12.70 9.13 -2.82
C LEU A 356 14.10 9.73 -2.96
N ASP A 357 14.17 11.07 -2.92
CA ASP A 357 15.39 11.86 -3.03
C ASP A 357 15.53 12.91 -1.92
N GLU A 358 16.56 13.76 -2.01
CA GLU A 358 16.89 14.80 -1.01
C GLU A 358 16.28 16.18 -1.34
N SER A 359 15.26 16.26 -2.21
CA SER A 359 14.80 17.52 -2.81
C SER A 359 13.78 18.32 -1.99
N THR A 360 13.34 17.84 -0.83
CA THR A 360 12.27 18.46 -0.03
C THR A 360 12.69 18.92 1.37
N SER A 361 11.90 19.81 1.95
CA SER A 361 12.02 20.34 3.30
C SER A 361 10.69 20.25 4.05
N LYS A 362 10.74 20.36 5.38
CA LYS A 362 9.54 20.34 6.24
C LYS A 362 8.52 21.40 5.86
N GLU A 363 8.96 22.62 5.60
CA GLU A 363 8.10 23.75 5.25
C GLU A 363 7.36 23.53 3.92
N GLN A 364 8.06 22.95 2.92
CA GLN A 364 7.46 22.58 1.64
C GLN A 364 6.42 21.48 1.83
N MET A 365 6.74 20.44 2.62
CA MET A 365 5.79 19.37 2.89
C MET A 365 4.55 19.84 3.66
N ASP A 366 4.67 20.83 4.54
CA ASP A 366 3.51 21.46 5.18
C ASP A 366 2.62 22.19 4.17
N ALA A 367 3.20 22.89 3.19
CA ALA A 367 2.47 23.53 2.11
C ALA A 367 1.77 22.50 1.21
N ASP A 368 2.46 21.41 0.83
CA ASP A 368 1.90 20.31 0.03
C ASP A 368 0.71 19.65 0.74
N TYR A 369 0.80 19.46 2.06
CA TYR A 369 -0.31 18.97 2.85
C TYR A 369 -1.50 19.95 2.84
N GLN A 370 -1.27 21.26 2.93
CA GLN A 370 -2.36 22.24 2.78
C GLN A 370 -2.98 22.23 1.38
N ALA A 371 -2.18 21.99 0.35
CA ALA A 371 -2.64 21.87 -1.04
C ALA A 371 -3.41 20.58 -1.32
N GLY A 372 -3.37 19.59 -0.42
CA GLY A 372 -4.23 18.40 -0.47
C GLY A 372 -3.49 17.06 -0.56
N VAL A 373 -2.16 17.05 -0.50
CA VAL A 373 -1.37 15.81 -0.48
C VAL A 373 -1.63 15.03 0.80
N ARG A 374 -1.98 13.73 0.68
CA ARG A 374 -2.29 12.86 1.83
C ARG A 374 -1.48 11.57 1.87
N LEU A 375 -1.00 11.10 0.72
CA LEU A 375 -0.30 9.84 0.55
C LEU A 375 0.83 10.02 -0.47
N ILE A 376 2.02 9.54 -0.15
CA ILE A 376 3.13 9.44 -1.10
C ILE A 376 3.62 7.99 -1.12
N GLN A 377 3.65 7.40 -2.32
CA GLN A 377 4.30 6.14 -2.62
C GLN A 377 5.71 6.43 -3.13
N TRP A 378 6.69 6.07 -2.31
CA TRP A 378 8.11 6.24 -2.57
C TRP A 378 8.67 5.06 -3.33
N ARG A 379 9.42 5.35 -4.40
CA ARG A 379 10.14 4.38 -5.23
C ARG A 379 11.59 4.81 -5.43
N ASP A 380 12.39 3.90 -5.99
CA ASP A 380 13.73 4.16 -6.54
C ASP A 380 14.61 5.09 -5.68
N PRO A 381 14.84 4.73 -4.39
CA PRO A 381 15.55 5.60 -3.46
C PRO A 381 16.97 5.91 -3.96
N ALA A 382 17.31 7.20 -4.01
CA ALA A 382 18.60 7.70 -4.48
C ALA A 382 19.13 8.81 -3.57
N GLY A 383 20.34 8.65 -3.03
CA GLY A 383 20.97 9.64 -2.15
C GLY A 383 21.66 9.01 -0.92
N GLN A 384 21.93 9.82 0.10
CA GLN A 384 22.48 9.35 1.37
C GLN A 384 21.36 8.91 2.32
N LEU A 385 21.54 7.75 2.96
CA LEU A 385 20.53 7.14 3.83
C LEU A 385 20.04 8.11 4.93
N GLU A 386 20.93 8.87 5.55
CA GLU A 386 20.60 9.84 6.60
C GLU A 386 19.70 10.96 6.09
N CYS A 387 19.95 11.46 4.88
CA CYS A 387 19.12 12.49 4.23
C CYS A 387 17.74 11.94 3.87
N LEU A 388 17.67 10.72 3.28
CA LEU A 388 16.39 10.09 2.95
C LEU A 388 15.55 9.81 4.20
N ILE A 389 16.18 9.38 5.30
CA ILE A 389 15.50 9.22 6.59
C ILE A 389 14.90 10.54 7.06
N LYS A 390 15.64 11.65 6.93
CA LYS A 390 15.14 12.97 7.30
C LYS A 390 13.90 13.36 6.49
N VAL A 391 13.91 13.12 5.18
CA VAL A 391 12.74 13.36 4.32
C VAL A 391 11.52 12.58 4.80
N LEU A 392 11.67 11.29 5.10
CA LEU A 392 10.58 10.47 5.62
C LEU A 392 10.02 11.01 6.95
N TRP A 393 10.88 11.52 7.83
CA TRP A 393 10.47 12.20 9.06
C TRP A 393 9.66 13.48 8.77
N ASP A 394 10.19 14.35 7.92
CA ASP A 394 9.56 15.64 7.60
C ASP A 394 8.15 15.41 7.01
N VAL A 395 8.02 14.43 6.11
CA VAL A 395 6.73 14.03 5.49
C VAL A 395 5.75 13.49 6.54
N ALA A 396 6.21 12.60 7.43
CA ALA A 396 5.37 12.02 8.48
C ALA A 396 4.89 13.09 9.49
N GLU A 397 5.77 14.03 9.86
CA GLU A 397 5.45 15.13 10.76
C GLU A 397 4.47 16.14 10.14
N SER A 398 4.51 16.35 8.82
CA SER A 398 3.49 17.12 8.07
C SER A 398 2.13 16.40 7.99
N GLY A 399 2.03 15.14 8.44
CA GLY A 399 0.78 14.38 8.46
C GLY A 399 0.46 13.65 7.15
N VAL A 400 1.44 13.51 6.26
CA VAL A 400 1.34 12.77 5.00
C VAL A 400 1.76 11.31 5.22
N TRP A 401 1.02 10.39 4.62
CA TRP A 401 1.31 8.96 4.73
C TRP A 401 2.45 8.54 3.81
N ASN A 402 3.58 8.15 4.39
CA ASN A 402 4.65 7.44 3.70
C ASN A 402 4.28 5.97 3.39
N HIS A 403 4.25 5.60 2.11
CA HIS A 403 4.28 4.21 1.64
C HIS A 403 5.61 3.97 0.92
N LEU A 404 6.43 3.03 1.40
CA LEU A 404 7.74 2.77 0.80
C LEU A 404 7.74 1.46 0.00
N GLU A 405 8.02 1.55 -1.30
CA GLU A 405 8.23 0.38 -2.14
C GLU A 405 9.73 0.07 -2.22
N VAL A 406 10.11 -1.17 -1.89
CA VAL A 406 11.51 -1.61 -1.93
C VAL A 406 11.61 -2.94 -2.69
N PRO A 407 12.61 -3.12 -3.57
CA PRO A 407 12.87 -4.42 -4.18
C PRO A 407 13.09 -5.51 -3.13
N ALA A 408 12.51 -6.68 -3.32
CA ALA A 408 12.62 -7.82 -2.40
C ALA A 408 14.06 -8.37 -2.33
N GLU A 409 14.80 -8.29 -3.43
CA GLU A 409 16.21 -8.72 -3.57
C GLU A 409 17.18 -7.55 -3.35
N ALA A 410 16.91 -6.73 -2.33
CA ALA A 410 17.73 -5.57 -2.02
C ALA A 410 19.13 -5.96 -1.50
N GLU A 411 20.09 -6.10 -2.41
CA GLU A 411 21.51 -6.31 -2.06
C GLU A 411 22.22 -5.01 -1.60
N SER A 412 21.67 -3.85 -1.94
CA SER A 412 22.32 -2.57 -1.64
C SER A 412 22.26 -2.23 -0.14
N SER A 413 23.37 -1.70 0.39
CA SER A 413 23.47 -1.25 1.78
C SER A 413 22.42 -0.19 2.14
N MET A 414 22.07 0.67 1.18
CA MET A 414 21.02 1.68 1.31
C MET A 414 19.64 1.04 1.49
N ALA A 415 19.25 0.11 0.61
CA ALA A 415 17.94 -0.52 0.69
C ALA A 415 17.79 -1.36 1.97
N GLN A 416 18.85 -2.07 2.40
CA GLN A 416 18.86 -2.73 3.71
C GLN A 416 18.78 -1.74 4.89
N GLY A 417 19.41 -0.57 4.76
CA GLY A 417 19.29 0.52 5.72
C GLY A 417 17.86 1.03 5.85
N LEU A 418 17.19 1.26 4.73
CA LEU A 418 15.77 1.66 4.69
C LEU A 418 14.83 0.58 5.24
N ILE A 419 15.09 -0.69 4.93
CA ILE A 419 14.37 -1.83 5.51
C ILE A 419 14.48 -1.86 7.04
N ARG A 420 15.70 -1.73 7.58
CA ARG A 420 15.88 -1.65 9.03
C ARG A 420 15.20 -0.42 9.63
N PHE A 421 15.24 0.71 8.92
CA PHE A 421 14.60 1.95 9.38
C PHE A 421 13.08 1.83 9.43
N MET A 422 12.43 1.27 8.38
CA MET A 422 10.96 1.11 8.35
C MET A 422 10.48 0.14 9.44
N GLU A 423 11.16 -0.99 9.63
CA GLU A 423 10.83 -2.00 10.66
C GLU A 423 10.95 -1.39 12.07
N ALA A 424 11.94 -0.52 12.25
CA ALA A 424 12.15 0.17 13.52
C ALA A 424 11.25 1.38 13.72
N ASN A 425 10.64 1.96 12.68
CA ASN A 425 9.90 3.23 12.75
C ASN A 425 8.58 3.19 11.94
N PRO A 426 7.64 2.29 12.29
CA PRO A 426 6.33 2.18 11.63
C PRO A 426 5.44 3.41 11.87
N ASN A 427 5.82 4.29 12.80
CA ASN A 427 5.18 5.58 13.03
C ASN A 427 5.68 6.69 12.07
N ILE A 428 6.62 6.37 11.17
CA ILE A 428 7.22 7.27 10.18
C ILE A 428 7.05 6.70 8.78
N VAL A 429 7.45 5.43 8.58
CA VAL A 429 7.13 4.67 7.37
C VAL A 429 5.90 3.83 7.67
N HIS A 430 4.74 4.33 7.28
CA HIS A 430 3.44 3.83 7.75
C HIS A 430 3.02 2.53 7.07
N SER A 431 3.53 2.28 5.86
CA SER A 431 3.30 1.05 5.11
C SER A 431 4.43 0.81 4.11
N SER A 432 4.54 -0.43 3.65
CA SER A 432 5.58 -0.85 2.73
C SER A 432 5.07 -1.92 1.77
N THR A 433 5.68 -1.98 0.59
CA THR A 433 5.54 -3.12 -0.32
C THR A 433 6.93 -3.59 -0.70
N ARG A 434 7.20 -4.90 -0.49
CA ARG A 434 8.36 -5.55 -1.09
C ARG A 434 7.94 -6.19 -2.40
N TYR A 435 8.56 -5.78 -3.50
CA TYR A 435 8.27 -6.31 -4.82
C TYR A 435 9.45 -7.11 -5.36
N GLN A 436 9.19 -8.31 -5.86
CA GLN A 436 10.18 -9.06 -6.62
C GLN A 436 9.88 -8.88 -8.10
N PHE A 437 10.86 -8.42 -8.87
CA PHE A 437 10.71 -8.43 -10.32
C PHE A 437 10.57 -9.88 -10.77
N PRO A 438 9.54 -10.21 -11.55
CA PRO A 438 9.34 -11.57 -11.97
C PRO A 438 10.42 -11.98 -12.98
N ASN A 439 10.97 -13.18 -12.83
CA ASN A 439 11.95 -13.76 -13.78
C ASN A 439 11.32 -14.15 -15.14
N SER A 440 10.01 -13.99 -15.29
CA SER A 440 9.26 -14.21 -16.52
C SER A 440 8.18 -13.14 -16.64
N PRO A 441 7.93 -12.61 -17.84
CA PRO A 441 6.97 -11.53 -18.04
C PRO A 441 5.50 -11.99 -17.92
N LEU A 442 5.24 -13.31 -17.83
CA LEU A 442 3.93 -13.90 -17.54
C LEU A 442 3.68 -14.15 -16.04
N LYS A 443 4.68 -13.90 -15.17
CA LYS A 443 4.51 -14.01 -13.73
C LYS A 443 4.28 -12.64 -13.14
N SER A 444 3.21 -12.46 -12.36
CA SER A 444 3.02 -11.22 -11.59
C SER A 444 4.09 -11.13 -10.49
N PRO A 445 4.53 -9.92 -10.11
CA PRO A 445 5.35 -9.72 -8.93
C PRO A 445 4.70 -10.36 -7.70
N ALA A 446 5.37 -11.34 -7.10
CA ALA A 446 4.92 -11.88 -5.83
C ALA A 446 5.14 -10.80 -4.76
N LYS A 447 4.05 -10.27 -4.19
CA LYS A 447 4.14 -9.50 -2.94
C LYS A 447 4.49 -10.51 -1.85
N GLN A 448 5.71 -10.46 -1.34
CA GLN A 448 6.06 -11.29 -0.19
C GLN A 448 5.25 -10.82 1.02
N THR A 449 4.52 -11.75 1.65
CA THR A 449 3.98 -11.54 2.98
C THR A 449 5.17 -11.40 3.91
N GLU A 450 5.28 -10.25 4.58
CA GLU A 450 6.40 -9.93 5.47
C GLU A 450 6.63 -11.07 6.47
N GLU A 451 7.67 -11.88 6.28
CA GLU A 451 8.35 -12.44 7.43
C GLU A 451 8.95 -11.26 8.17
N VAL A 452 8.55 -11.06 9.42
CA VAL A 452 9.07 -10.01 10.29
C VAL A 452 10.56 -10.28 10.50
N SER A 453 11.41 -9.82 9.57
CA SER A 453 12.81 -9.54 9.86
C SER A 453 12.85 -8.30 10.73
N GLY A 454 13.76 -8.25 11.70
CA GLY A 454 13.90 -7.10 12.59
C GLY A 454 14.08 -7.48 14.05
N ALA A 455 14.53 -6.51 14.85
CA ALA A 455 14.91 -6.73 16.25
C ALA A 455 13.76 -7.24 17.13
N TYR A 456 12.51 -6.90 16.77
CA TYR A 456 11.30 -7.33 17.48
C TYR A 456 10.74 -8.68 16.98
N SER A 457 11.41 -9.37 16.06
CA SER A 457 10.99 -10.70 15.57
C SER A 457 10.96 -11.78 16.67
N GLN A 458 11.79 -11.62 17.71
CA GLN A 458 11.88 -12.53 18.85
C GLN A 458 10.88 -12.19 19.97
N VAL A 459 10.19 -11.05 19.87
CA VAL A 459 9.15 -10.61 20.81
C VAL A 459 7.81 -11.18 20.34
N ALA A 460 6.87 -11.43 21.25
CA ALA A 460 5.55 -11.93 20.90
C ALA A 460 4.91 -11.07 19.79
N LYS A 461 4.28 -11.71 18.79
CA LYS A 461 3.64 -10.98 17.68
C LYS A 461 2.41 -10.23 18.19
N LEU A 462 2.18 -9.03 17.64
CA LEU A 462 0.91 -8.34 17.85
C LEU A 462 -0.22 -9.14 17.21
N LEU A 463 -1.41 -9.12 17.81
CA LEU A 463 -2.57 -9.79 17.25
C LEU A 463 -3.06 -9.08 15.98
N GLY A 464 -3.44 -9.88 14.99
CA GLY A 464 -3.91 -9.36 13.71
C GLY A 464 -2.84 -8.67 12.88
N GLU A 465 -3.26 -7.99 11.82
CA GLU A 465 -2.41 -7.32 10.83
C GLU A 465 -2.78 -5.84 10.72
N PRO A 466 -1.86 -4.93 10.33
CA PRO A 466 -2.19 -3.54 10.05
C PRO A 466 -3.31 -3.41 9.00
N PHE A 467 -4.26 -2.49 9.22
CA PHE A 467 -5.39 -2.27 8.33
C PHE A 467 -5.00 -2.04 6.87
N TRP A 468 -3.94 -1.27 6.62
CA TRP A 468 -3.46 -0.97 5.27
C TRP A 468 -3.08 -2.21 4.46
N GLN A 469 -2.70 -3.33 5.11
CA GLN A 469 -2.38 -4.58 4.41
C GLN A 469 -3.62 -5.23 3.79
N LYS A 470 -4.81 -5.01 4.37
CA LYS A 470 -6.07 -5.52 3.84
C LYS A 470 -6.73 -4.58 2.83
N VAL A 471 -6.45 -3.29 2.89
CA VAL A 471 -6.85 -2.29 1.87
C VAL A 471 -5.65 -1.88 1.01
N ASN A 472 -5.04 -2.88 0.37
CA ASN A 472 -3.77 -2.73 -0.34
C ASN A 472 -3.86 -1.98 -1.69
N ASP A 473 -5.05 -1.51 -2.08
CA ASP A 473 -5.23 -0.60 -3.19
C ASP A 473 -4.90 0.85 -2.74
N PRO A 474 -4.01 1.57 -3.43
CA PRO A 474 -3.58 2.91 -3.02
C PRO A 474 -4.72 3.93 -3.00
N ILE A 475 -5.74 3.76 -3.84
CA ILE A 475 -6.94 4.60 -3.86
C ILE A 475 -7.75 4.37 -2.59
N TYR A 476 -7.93 3.12 -2.18
CA TYR A 476 -8.65 2.82 -0.94
C TYR A 476 -7.94 3.44 0.25
N LEU A 477 -6.64 3.23 0.37
CA LEU A 477 -5.83 3.82 1.44
C LEU A 477 -5.93 5.35 1.44
N LEU A 478 -5.80 6.00 0.27
CA LEU A 478 -5.98 7.44 0.13
C LEU A 478 -7.34 7.91 0.65
N LEU A 479 -8.43 7.24 0.29
CA LEU A 479 -9.79 7.60 0.73
C LEU A 479 -9.98 7.44 2.23
N TYR A 480 -9.40 6.41 2.84
CA TYR A 480 -9.41 6.25 4.30
C TYR A 480 -8.59 7.34 5.00
N LEU A 481 -7.44 7.72 4.43
CA LEU A 481 -6.61 8.81 4.95
C LEU A 481 -7.32 10.16 4.89
N ILE A 482 -8.00 10.44 3.78
CA ILE A 482 -8.84 11.63 3.61
C ILE A 482 -9.93 11.68 4.69
N ARG A 483 -10.61 10.55 4.94
CA ARG A 483 -11.75 10.48 5.87
C ARG A 483 -11.36 10.52 7.35
N TYR A 484 -10.29 9.82 7.72
CA TYR A 484 -9.98 9.53 9.12
C TYR A 484 -8.64 10.10 9.61
N GLY A 485 -7.76 10.49 8.68
CA GLY A 485 -6.42 10.96 8.99
C GLY A 485 -5.46 9.85 9.45
N ILE A 486 -4.17 10.16 9.32
CA ILE A 486 -3.06 9.23 9.57
C ILE A 486 -3.08 8.62 10.98
N LYS A 487 -3.33 9.44 12.00
CA LYS A 487 -3.28 9.03 13.41
C LYS A 487 -4.27 7.91 13.74
N LYS A 488 -5.42 7.87 13.06
CA LYS A 488 -6.46 6.86 13.29
C LYS A 488 -6.19 5.62 12.45
N VAL A 489 -5.93 5.79 11.15
CA VAL A 489 -5.70 4.68 10.21
C VAL A 489 -4.48 3.84 10.61
N MET A 490 -3.39 4.48 11.05
CA MET A 490 -2.16 3.79 11.49
C MET A 490 -2.38 2.87 12.70
N ARG A 491 -3.39 3.17 13.54
CA ARG A 491 -3.67 2.38 14.75
C ARG A 491 -4.58 1.20 14.50
N TRP A 492 -5.25 1.14 13.35
CA TRP A 492 -6.19 0.07 13.07
C TRP A 492 -5.48 -1.22 12.70
N ARG A 493 -5.90 -2.30 13.37
CA ARG A 493 -5.46 -3.67 13.09
C ARG A 493 -6.66 -4.56 12.85
N VAL A 494 -6.55 -5.40 11.84
CA VAL A 494 -7.55 -6.40 11.46
C VAL A 494 -7.25 -7.69 12.21
N ARG A 495 -8.23 -8.22 12.93
CA ARG A 495 -8.11 -9.48 13.68
C ARG A 495 -7.95 -10.66 12.71
N ASN A 496 -7.63 -11.83 13.27
CA ASN A 496 -7.37 -13.05 12.49
C ASN A 496 -8.58 -13.55 11.69
N ASP A 497 -9.79 -13.07 11.97
CA ASP A 497 -10.99 -13.33 11.16
C ASP A 497 -10.98 -12.58 9.81
N GLY A 498 -10.05 -11.64 9.63
CA GLY A 498 -9.87 -10.86 8.41
C GLY A 498 -10.88 -9.72 8.24
N CYS A 499 -11.76 -9.45 9.20
CA CYS A 499 -12.83 -8.46 9.06
C CYS A 499 -12.98 -7.55 10.28
N SER A 500 -12.85 -8.06 11.49
CA SER A 500 -13.02 -7.27 12.71
C SER A 500 -11.81 -6.40 12.96
N ILE A 501 -12.02 -5.17 13.46
CA ILE A 501 -10.94 -4.22 13.70
C ILE A 501 -10.84 -3.87 15.18
N TYR A 502 -9.60 -3.67 15.64
CA TYR A 502 -9.35 -2.95 16.87
C TYR A 502 -8.36 -1.81 16.64
N SER A 503 -8.40 -0.81 17.51
CA SER A 503 -7.45 0.29 17.46
C SER A 503 -6.40 0.10 18.54
N MET A 504 -5.13 0.08 18.14
CA MET A 504 -4.01 0.10 19.07
C MET A 504 -4.07 1.30 20.00
N GLY A 505 -3.71 1.06 21.25
CA GLY A 505 -3.59 2.07 22.29
C GLY A 505 -4.92 2.49 22.92
N GLN A 506 -5.99 1.71 22.77
CA GLN A 506 -7.29 1.98 23.39
C GLN A 506 -7.46 1.23 24.71
N ASP A 507 -7.17 -0.07 24.72
CA ASP A 507 -7.41 -0.97 25.86
C ASP A 507 -6.08 -1.36 26.50
N ILE A 508 -5.41 -0.35 27.08
CA ILE A 508 -4.08 -0.51 27.66
C ILE A 508 -4.13 -0.66 29.19
N GLU A 509 -3.49 -1.68 29.71
CA GLU A 509 -3.36 -1.95 31.14
C GLU A 509 -1.91 -1.73 31.62
N PHE A 510 -1.74 -0.97 32.69
CA PHE A 510 -0.42 -0.72 33.31
C PHE A 510 -0.28 -1.52 34.60
N HIS A 511 0.79 -2.30 34.69
CA HIS A 511 1.13 -3.09 35.87
C HIS A 511 2.47 -2.65 36.45
N PHE A 512 2.56 -2.61 37.78
CA PHE A 512 3.78 -2.27 38.50
C PHE A 512 3.95 -3.27 39.63
N VAL A 513 4.87 -4.21 39.48
CA VAL A 513 4.99 -5.38 40.35
C VAL A 513 6.44 -5.63 40.75
N LYS A 514 6.67 -6.42 41.79
CA LYS A 514 8.01 -6.94 42.10
C LYS A 514 8.39 -8.02 41.07
N PRO A 515 9.69 -8.26 40.83
CA PRO A 515 10.12 -9.34 39.93
C PRO A 515 9.53 -10.72 40.28
N SER A 516 9.36 -11.01 41.58
CA SER A 516 8.76 -12.27 42.06
C SER A 516 7.27 -12.42 41.81
N GLU A 517 6.58 -11.33 41.45
CA GLU A 517 5.14 -11.27 41.19
C GLU A 517 4.83 -11.27 39.68
N LEU A 518 5.86 -11.33 38.82
CA LEU A 518 5.66 -11.41 37.38
C LEU A 518 5.03 -12.75 36.99
N PRO A 519 4.05 -12.75 36.07
CA PRO A 519 3.56 -13.98 35.47
C PRO A 519 4.67 -14.78 34.78
N ALA A 520 4.47 -16.09 34.68
CA ALA A 520 5.42 -16.98 34.02
C ALA A 520 5.71 -16.53 32.58
N GLY A 521 6.99 -16.52 32.19
CA GLY A 521 7.46 -16.10 30.87
C GLY A 521 7.54 -14.57 30.65
N TYR A 522 6.95 -13.74 31.51
CA TYR A 522 6.97 -12.28 31.30
C TYR A 522 8.37 -11.69 31.49
N MET A 523 9.18 -12.25 32.40
CA MET A 523 10.58 -11.84 32.55
C MET A 523 11.36 -12.05 31.25
N ASP A 524 11.20 -13.20 30.61
CA ASP A 524 11.89 -13.52 29.35
C ASP A 524 11.44 -12.59 28.22
N GLU A 525 10.14 -12.33 28.13
CA GLU A 525 9.57 -11.40 27.15
C GLU A 525 10.09 -9.97 27.36
N ILE A 526 10.14 -9.49 28.60
CA ILE A 526 10.69 -8.17 28.93
C ILE A 526 12.18 -8.09 28.57
N CYS A 527 12.97 -9.13 28.87
CA CYS A 527 14.38 -9.19 28.43
C CYS A 527 14.49 -9.07 26.91
N ARG A 528 13.71 -9.87 26.15
CA ARG A 528 13.70 -9.80 24.68
C ARG A 528 13.31 -8.41 24.16
N MET A 529 12.32 -7.76 24.78
CA MET A 529 11.92 -6.38 24.41
C MET A 529 13.01 -5.35 24.70
N VAL A 530 13.76 -5.50 25.79
CA VAL A 530 14.87 -4.60 26.14
C VAL A 530 16.03 -4.81 25.17
N GLU A 531 16.35 -6.05 24.85
CA GLU A 531 17.37 -6.43 23.86
C GLU A 531 17.01 -5.92 22.47
N ALA A 532 15.77 -6.09 22.04
CA ALA A 532 15.24 -5.58 20.78
C ALA A 532 15.31 -4.05 20.66
N GLY A 533 15.33 -3.33 21.78
CA GLY A 533 15.53 -1.88 21.82
C GLY A 533 16.97 -1.44 21.47
N GLY A 534 17.94 -2.36 21.44
CA GLY A 534 19.31 -2.14 20.94
C GLY A 534 20.18 -1.13 21.69
N SER A 535 19.69 -0.55 22.78
CA SER A 535 20.31 0.61 23.43
C SER A 535 21.14 0.27 24.67
N VAL A 536 21.24 -1.01 25.06
CA VAL A 536 21.85 -1.44 26.32
C VAL A 536 22.68 -2.73 26.20
N GLU A 537 23.67 -2.86 27.08
CA GLU A 537 24.50 -4.07 27.19
C GLU A 537 23.67 -5.24 27.73
N ILE A 538 23.47 -6.26 26.88
CA ILE A 538 22.55 -7.39 27.13
C ILE A 538 22.97 -8.23 28.34
N ARG A 539 24.29 -8.35 28.59
CA ARG A 539 24.89 -9.23 29.61
C ARG A 539 24.26 -9.11 31.01
N TRP A 540 23.84 -7.91 31.40
CA TRP A 540 23.33 -7.64 32.75
C TRP A 540 21.83 -7.41 32.82
N VAL A 541 21.11 -7.45 31.69
CA VAL A 541 19.68 -7.11 31.62
C VAL A 541 18.88 -8.00 32.56
N ARG A 542 18.96 -9.33 32.39
CA ARG A 542 18.21 -10.29 33.22
C ARG A 542 18.56 -10.14 34.70
N TYR A 543 19.86 -10.16 35.03
CA TYR A 543 20.34 -10.05 36.42
C TYR A 543 19.81 -8.80 37.13
N ASN A 544 19.80 -7.67 36.44
CA ASN A 544 19.31 -6.41 37.01
C ASN A 544 17.79 -6.40 37.15
N LEU A 545 17.05 -7.02 36.22
CA LEU A 545 15.59 -7.11 36.28
C LEU A 545 15.13 -8.06 37.40
N GLU A 546 15.77 -9.20 37.58
CA GLU A 546 15.46 -10.15 38.68
C GLU A 546 15.65 -9.51 40.07
N ARG A 547 16.54 -8.51 40.18
CA ARG A 547 16.82 -7.75 41.39
C ARG A 547 16.15 -6.37 41.43
N ALA A 548 15.33 -6.04 40.44
CA ALA A 548 14.70 -4.73 40.37
C ALA A 548 13.81 -4.48 41.59
N PHE A 549 13.73 -3.23 42.03
CA PHE A 549 12.79 -2.81 43.06
C PHE A 549 11.36 -2.98 42.56
N LEU A 550 11.09 -2.52 41.33
CA LEU A 550 9.82 -2.69 40.64
C LEU A 550 10.06 -2.83 39.14
N ILE A 551 9.20 -3.61 38.50
CA ILE A 551 9.08 -3.72 37.05
C ILE A 551 7.70 -3.17 36.67
N GLY A 552 7.70 -2.21 35.75
CA GLY A 552 6.51 -1.71 35.10
C GLY A 552 6.35 -2.41 33.76
N TYR A 553 5.18 -2.95 33.44
CA TYR A 553 4.88 -3.47 32.12
C TYR A 553 3.46 -3.10 31.70
N VAL A 554 3.25 -3.12 30.40
CA VAL A 554 2.02 -2.63 29.77
C VAL A 554 1.46 -3.70 28.87
N LEU A 555 0.20 -4.07 29.08
CA LEU A 555 -0.50 -5.03 28.27
C LEU A 555 -1.53 -4.35 27.37
N GLU A 556 -1.64 -4.83 26.15
CA GLU A 556 -2.82 -4.64 25.31
C GLU A 556 -3.08 -5.95 24.57
N GLN A 557 -4.33 -6.41 24.55
CA GLN A 557 -4.74 -7.67 23.92
C GLN A 557 -3.88 -8.89 24.36
N GLY A 558 -3.45 -8.92 25.62
CA GLY A 558 -2.65 -10.02 26.19
C GLY A 558 -1.17 -10.03 25.79
N VAL A 559 -0.67 -9.01 25.10
CA VAL A 559 0.74 -8.88 24.68
C VAL A 559 1.40 -7.72 25.42
N ILE A 560 2.67 -7.88 25.81
CA ILE A 560 3.46 -6.78 26.39
C ILE A 560 3.82 -5.79 25.28
N ILE A 561 3.33 -4.56 25.40
CA ILE A 561 3.54 -3.48 24.42
C ILE A 561 4.56 -2.42 24.90
N GLY A 562 4.89 -2.44 26.19
CA GLY A 562 5.95 -1.63 26.75
C GLY A 562 6.36 -2.11 28.14
N ASN A 563 7.59 -1.79 28.53
CA ASN A 563 8.12 -2.08 29.85
C ASN A 563 9.05 -0.97 30.34
N SER A 564 9.20 -0.87 31.65
CA SER A 564 10.19 -0.05 32.33
C SER A 564 10.58 -0.70 33.66
N SER A 565 11.63 -0.22 34.33
CA SER A 565 12.04 -0.76 35.63
C SER A 565 12.67 0.30 36.53
N LEU A 566 12.56 0.09 37.85
CA LEU A 566 13.39 0.74 38.85
C LEU A 566 14.35 -0.30 39.41
N LYS A 567 15.63 -0.15 39.09
CA LYS A 567 16.68 -1.10 39.46
C LYS A 567 17.27 -0.76 40.82
N GLN A 568 17.73 -1.78 41.50
CA GLN A 568 18.70 -1.60 42.58
C GLN A 568 20.10 -1.61 41.95
N PRO A 569 20.82 -0.48 41.93
CA PRO A 569 22.14 -0.44 41.33
C PRO A 569 23.07 -1.42 42.07
N ARG A 570 23.98 -2.05 41.31
CA ARG A 570 24.93 -3.01 41.88
C ARG A 570 25.90 -2.27 42.82
N PRO A 571 26.26 -2.83 43.99
CA PRO A 571 27.15 -2.15 44.94
C PRO A 571 28.48 -1.70 44.31
N GLU A 572 29.07 -2.53 43.45
CA GLU A 572 30.34 -2.22 42.76
C GLU A 572 30.17 -1.05 41.77
N TYR A 573 28.97 -0.93 41.18
CA TYR A 573 28.65 0.16 40.28
C TYR A 573 28.46 1.48 41.04
N VAL A 574 27.73 1.45 42.17
CA VAL A 574 27.57 2.62 43.04
C VAL A 574 28.93 3.12 43.52
N GLU A 575 29.82 2.24 43.98
CA GLU A 575 31.14 2.61 44.48
C GLU A 575 32.00 3.25 43.38
N THR A 576 31.90 2.75 42.15
CA THR A 576 32.57 3.34 40.98
C THR A 576 32.06 4.76 40.70
N VAL A 577 30.74 4.95 40.66
CA VAL A 577 30.12 6.26 40.44
C VAL A 577 30.49 7.22 41.57
N LYS A 578 30.44 6.77 42.83
CA LYS A 578 30.83 7.56 44.00
C LYS A 578 32.27 8.05 43.92
N ARG A 579 33.20 7.19 43.51
CA ARG A 579 34.62 7.56 43.30
C ARG A 579 34.80 8.61 42.20
N GLN A 580 34.03 8.50 41.12
CA GLN A 580 34.19 9.36 39.94
C GLN A 580 33.42 10.68 40.05
N SER A 581 32.27 10.70 40.72
CA SER A 581 31.37 11.86 40.79
C SER A 581 31.26 12.48 42.18
N GLY A 582 31.78 11.83 43.22
CA GLY A 582 31.64 12.26 44.62
C GLY A 582 30.25 12.06 45.23
N LEU A 583 29.29 11.48 44.50
CA LEU A 583 27.92 11.27 44.98
C LEU A 583 27.71 9.85 45.49
N ASP A 584 27.20 9.71 46.71
CA ASP A 584 26.78 8.42 47.24
C ASP A 584 25.34 8.08 46.83
N LEU A 585 25.19 7.06 45.99
CA LEU A 585 23.91 6.60 45.46
C LEU A 585 23.47 5.26 46.06
N GLY A 586 24.09 4.81 47.16
CA GLY A 586 23.86 3.47 47.74
C GLY A 586 22.43 3.18 48.19
N HIS A 587 21.66 4.21 48.53
CA HIS A 587 20.26 4.10 48.95
C HIS A 587 19.25 4.51 47.87
N TYR A 588 19.73 4.81 46.66
CA TYR A 588 18.92 5.33 45.58
C TYR A 588 18.46 4.19 44.66
N LEU A 589 17.35 4.42 43.97
CA LEU A 589 16.91 3.57 42.86
C LEU A 589 17.41 4.17 41.54
N GLU A 590 17.84 3.31 40.62
CA GLU A 590 18.24 3.73 39.29
C GLU A 590 17.08 3.52 38.32
N ARG A 591 16.75 4.50 37.48
CA ARG A 591 15.86 4.26 36.34
C ARG A 591 16.49 3.22 35.42
N GLY A 592 15.72 2.16 35.16
CA GLY A 592 16.16 1.02 34.38
C GLY A 592 15.74 1.07 32.92
N TYR A 593 15.73 -0.11 32.34
CA TYR A 593 15.46 -0.32 30.93
C TYR A 593 14.03 0.05 30.62
N THR A 594 13.83 1.02 29.73
CA THR A 594 12.50 1.39 29.21
C THR A 594 12.45 1.03 27.74
N SER A 595 11.51 0.18 27.37
CA SER A 595 11.30 -0.24 25.98
C SER A 595 9.81 -0.15 25.65
N VAL A 596 9.49 0.42 24.49
CA VAL A 596 8.14 0.49 23.95
C VAL A 596 8.20 0.00 22.52
N ARG A 597 7.27 -0.89 22.16
CA ARG A 597 7.18 -1.42 20.80
C ARG A 597 7.09 -0.28 19.77
N PRO A 598 7.77 -0.40 18.62
CA PRO A 598 7.78 0.64 17.59
C PRO A 598 6.38 1.14 17.19
N GLU A 599 5.40 0.23 17.08
CA GLU A 599 4.01 0.50 16.70
C GLU A 599 3.25 1.38 17.70
N TYR A 600 3.75 1.48 18.94
CA TYR A 600 3.11 2.21 20.05
C TYR A 600 3.84 3.53 20.39
N ARG A 601 4.87 3.90 19.63
CA ARG A 601 5.61 5.14 19.86
C ARG A 601 4.70 6.36 19.64
N GLY A 602 4.97 7.42 20.39
CA GLY A 602 4.15 8.64 20.38
C GLY A 602 2.84 8.56 21.16
N LEU A 603 2.50 7.42 21.77
CA LEU A 603 1.29 7.26 22.59
C LEU A 603 1.47 7.60 24.08
N GLY A 604 2.66 8.05 24.48
CA GLY A 604 2.96 8.43 25.87
C GLY A 604 3.12 7.26 26.85
N ILE A 605 3.18 6.01 26.36
CA ILE A 605 3.31 4.80 27.20
C ILE A 605 4.57 4.84 28.06
N GLY A 606 5.72 5.18 27.46
CA GLY A 606 6.99 5.28 28.19
C GLY A 606 6.93 6.32 29.32
N THR A 607 6.30 7.47 29.07
CA THR A 607 6.11 8.52 30.08
C THR A 607 5.27 8.00 31.25
N LYS A 608 4.11 7.39 30.97
CA LYS A 608 3.22 6.83 32.00
C LYS A 608 3.88 5.71 32.81
N LEU A 609 4.70 4.87 32.18
CA LEU A 609 5.50 3.86 32.87
C LEU A 609 6.48 4.49 33.86
N LEU A 610 7.20 5.53 33.43
CA LEU A 610 8.17 6.23 34.28
C LEU A 610 7.48 6.97 35.44
N GLU A 611 6.35 7.61 35.20
CA GLU A 611 5.52 8.26 36.23
C GLU A 611 4.98 7.25 37.24
N GLY A 612 4.43 6.13 36.75
CA GLY A 612 3.87 5.07 37.58
C GLY A 612 4.92 4.38 38.45
N LEU A 613 6.13 4.18 37.93
CA LEU A 613 7.27 3.68 38.71
C LEU A 613 7.74 4.71 39.74
N THR A 614 7.90 5.97 39.32
CA THR A 614 8.41 7.05 40.17
C THR A 614 7.50 7.29 41.37
N SER A 615 6.18 7.33 41.16
CA SER A 615 5.18 7.47 42.24
C SER A 615 5.19 6.33 43.25
N ARG A 616 5.74 5.17 42.88
CA ARG A 616 5.82 3.95 43.72
C ARG A 616 7.20 3.73 44.35
N ALA A 617 8.15 4.66 44.17
CA ALA A 617 9.48 4.57 44.80
C ALA A 617 9.47 4.79 46.32
N GLY A 618 8.34 5.27 46.88
CA GLY A 618 8.21 5.55 48.31
C GLY A 618 9.16 6.66 48.76
N HIS A 619 9.93 6.41 49.82
CA HIS A 619 10.91 7.36 50.36
C HIS A 619 12.27 7.31 49.64
N ARG A 620 12.45 6.41 48.66
CA ARG A 620 13.74 6.26 47.97
C ARG A 620 13.87 7.31 46.87
N LYS A 621 15.03 7.99 46.86
CA LYS A 621 15.41 8.89 45.77
C LYS A 621 15.71 8.09 44.50
N ILE A 622 15.43 8.68 43.35
CA ILE A 622 15.64 8.07 42.03
C ILE A 622 16.69 8.87 41.26
N PHE A 623 17.61 8.19 40.59
CA PHE A 623 18.55 8.80 39.65
C PHE A 623 18.53 8.12 38.29
N SER A 624 19.07 8.81 37.29
CA SER A 624 19.32 8.29 35.94
C SER A 624 20.73 8.66 35.51
N ILE A 625 21.33 7.78 34.72
CA ILE A 625 22.66 7.98 34.15
C ILE A 625 22.48 8.22 32.65
N ILE A 626 22.91 9.39 32.18
CA ILE A 626 22.70 9.83 30.81
C ILE A 626 24.03 10.32 30.24
N SER A 627 24.49 9.72 29.15
CA SER A 627 25.68 10.18 28.43
C SER A 627 25.49 11.60 27.90
N GLU A 628 26.52 12.44 27.95
CA GLU A 628 26.41 13.86 27.58
C GLU A 628 26.16 14.06 26.08
N ASP A 629 26.50 13.10 25.23
CA ASP A 629 26.18 13.10 23.80
C ASP A 629 24.77 12.58 23.48
N ASN A 630 24.06 12.00 24.47
CA ASN A 630 22.70 11.48 24.28
C ASN A 630 21.63 12.60 24.44
N LEU A 631 21.55 13.47 23.44
CA LEU A 631 20.62 14.60 23.41
C LEU A 631 19.14 14.18 23.54
N ALA A 632 18.75 13.04 22.96
CA ALA A 632 17.38 12.55 23.01
C ALA A 632 16.95 12.21 24.45
N THR A 633 17.78 11.48 25.19
CA THR A 633 17.49 11.09 26.58
C THR A 633 17.54 12.30 27.51
N LYS A 634 18.43 13.27 27.25
CA LYS A 634 18.42 14.56 27.97
C LYS A 634 17.12 15.34 27.76
N LYS A 635 16.64 15.45 26.52
CA LYS A 635 15.36 16.12 26.23
C LYS A 635 14.20 15.45 26.99
N ILE A 636 14.19 14.12 27.08
CA ILE A 636 13.20 13.36 27.86
C ILE A 636 13.35 13.63 29.36
N ALA A 637 14.57 13.65 29.90
CA ALA A 637 14.81 13.95 31.31
C ALA A 637 14.30 15.35 31.69
N ILE A 638 14.64 16.37 30.90
CA ILE A 638 14.19 17.76 31.10
C ILE A 638 12.67 17.86 31.03
N ARG A 639 12.03 17.23 30.02
CA ARG A 639 10.56 17.19 29.91
C ARG A 639 9.88 16.55 31.13
N ASN A 640 10.55 15.63 31.80
CA ASN A 640 10.09 14.98 33.03
C ASN A 640 10.58 15.69 34.31
N ARG A 641 10.91 16.99 34.25
CA ARG A 641 11.37 17.80 35.40
C ARG A 641 12.51 17.13 36.17
N THR A 642 13.50 16.66 35.43
CA THR A 642 14.71 16.04 35.98
C THR A 642 15.90 16.95 35.68
N ARG A 643 16.67 17.32 36.70
CA ARG A 643 17.88 18.16 36.55
C ARG A 643 19.16 17.35 36.72
N LYS A 644 20.23 17.77 36.04
CA LYS A 644 21.57 17.21 36.24
C LYS A 644 22.12 17.68 37.57
N VAL A 645 22.53 16.75 38.43
CA VAL A 645 23.07 17.02 39.78
C VAL A 645 24.58 16.83 39.86
N ALA A 646 25.16 16.02 38.98
CA ALA A 646 26.61 15.85 38.85
C ALA A 646 26.97 15.33 37.46
N SER A 647 28.26 15.30 37.15
CA SER A 647 28.80 14.62 35.97
C SER A 647 30.19 14.07 36.24
N TYR A 648 30.56 13.02 35.53
CA TYR A 648 31.90 12.41 35.59
C TYR A 648 32.31 11.88 34.22
N TYR A 649 33.61 11.70 34.00
CA TYR A 649 34.11 11.06 32.79
C TYR A 649 34.18 9.54 32.99
N SER A 650 33.50 8.78 32.14
CA SER A 650 33.52 7.31 32.18
C SER A 650 34.60 6.79 31.25
N GLU A 651 35.75 6.38 31.79
CA GLU A 651 36.85 5.78 31.01
C GLU A 651 36.39 4.54 30.23
N ARG A 652 35.51 3.73 30.84
CA ARG A 652 34.92 2.54 30.19
C ARG A 652 34.12 2.89 28.93
N MET A 653 33.43 4.04 28.94
CA MET A 653 32.59 4.47 27.82
C MET A 653 33.28 5.49 26.91
N GLY A 654 34.45 6.00 27.31
CA GLY A 654 35.18 7.07 26.63
C GLY A 654 34.40 8.38 26.54
N LYS A 655 33.45 8.63 27.46
CA LYS A 655 32.46 9.71 27.34
C LYS A 655 32.15 10.37 28.69
N GLN A 656 31.77 11.65 28.63
CA GLN A 656 31.24 12.37 29.78
C GLN A 656 29.81 11.89 30.09
N ILE A 657 29.53 11.64 31.35
CA ILE A 657 28.26 11.10 31.85
C ILE A 657 27.65 12.08 32.86
N GLY A 658 26.35 12.34 32.73
CA GLY A 658 25.57 13.11 33.70
C GLY A 658 24.75 12.22 34.62
N ILE A 659 24.66 12.61 35.90
CA ILE A 659 23.76 12.04 36.90
C ILE A 659 22.56 12.98 37.02
N TRP A 660 21.36 12.45 36.78
CA TRP A 660 20.13 13.21 36.69
C TRP A 660 19.12 12.73 37.74
N MET A 661 18.43 13.66 38.39
CA MET A 661 17.42 13.36 39.42
C MET A 661 16.15 14.20 39.23
N PRO A 662 14.96 13.66 39.56
CA PRO A 662 13.73 14.45 39.57
C PRO A 662 13.88 15.69 40.47
N GLU A 663 13.49 16.86 39.99
CA GLU A 663 13.73 18.16 40.66
C GLU A 663 13.25 18.16 42.11
N TRP A 664 12.07 17.61 42.36
CA TRP A 664 11.45 17.54 43.68
C TRP A 664 12.09 16.53 44.64
N MET A 665 13.04 15.69 44.18
CA MET A 665 13.79 14.74 45.00
C MET A 665 15.18 15.25 45.39
N ILE A 666 15.55 16.45 44.96
CA ILE A 666 16.87 17.02 45.20
C ILE A 666 16.71 18.02 46.34
N GLU A 667 17.42 17.77 47.43
CA GLU A 667 17.52 18.73 48.54
C GLU A 667 18.30 19.96 48.06
N ASP A 668 17.90 21.16 48.52
CA ASP A 668 18.59 22.42 48.21
C ASP A 668 20.01 22.46 48.79
#